data_AF-A0A364MYY8-F1
#
_entry.id   AF-A0A364MYY8-F1
#
_cell.length_a   1.000
_cell.length_b   1.000
_cell.length_c   1.000
_cell.angle_alpha   90.00
_cell.angle_beta   90.00
_cell.angle_gamma   90.00
#
_symmetry.space_group_name_H-M   'P 1'
#
loop_
_entity.id
_entity.type
_entity.pdbx_description
1 polymer ?
#
loop_
_entity_poly.entity_id
_entity_poly.type
_entity_poly.pdbx_seq_one_letter_code
_entity_poly.pdbx_strand_id
1 'polypeptide(L)'
;MIGCLAIELRLRYVCGLAVYGSYTLCQQHSSRNAPSSTPNPNRFNSSNYTCLPGQPCWPSTEDWNAFNQSISGRLRLTIPWAAPCYSDPASEECQKVAMNYGNGVSRTGQYGSVEFLDWERCGHSHCALNSFNTSDPVSGTCSLGRLSAYHVEAKTGNDISKTLEFVRKHDIRVSIKNTGHDYFGRSTAPNSLAIWTHNMKDTTFHKSFQPQGCSARYENIGEIGAGIQAQEAWEAFEPHSMLVTVGAVASVGIAGGYGQGGGHGPLGPKYGLMVDQAVEFDVITADGRQHTINECSDPDLFWAMRGGGGGSYAVLTSYKFQLHPAVPINVYSFQAHFPPPKDITQSEIHREILTGLAANQTLFANHGIAGYNFVLPNHVVFLQVMPSSDTSAIKTITSQWRDLLVSLPGIIITEDEYHSFEKFSQWHEFTERPEISRNGPVGLGFNGAGRFIPRDLFNSSQSVDKLVDAVLSAMQFSYARHGGGGAQLYATGPDNLPDNGKTSVNPIWRNSLWEVVMGQFWTTATPPDVRSPIQKIVSETIEPFKALTPGGGCYMNEGDWTEENWQQTFFGEHYDRLLSVKKRYDPTGLFNCWKCVCGTLQIGLGIGVRVDAAFGGSPGGPHLTGEAPRAFHDPSPHTTEHRRFLQFKMRAASATLMALPLLAVGAHLKHGHEHVHADRHRRAVATEVVVVTKTIYTTLTVDQPETSSSSSLSSTILSTSQFHSITVKLPEKGAPDIVSPTASLSTVPSKAPAKTPNNPYPALASQANNAIIVNSCDYDVYVSSIGDESCGPGNVCKLVPANSTYAEPIRSCYKSGISLKVAKTKALTKPMQFEYTVWDDKTTVSYDISYLDCMVENSNGKDFSACVGHEHGIQAGSGEECPVFHCLADVECGQHAYTVPEFGYLPGAPVGACSIDKGVAFELCAENRT
;
A
#
# COMPACT_ATOMS: atom_id res chain seq x y z
N MET A 1 23.76 62.98 22.48
CA MET A 1 23.24 62.97 23.86
C MET A 1 22.61 61.59 24.04
N ILE A 2 23.04 60.66 24.92
CA ILE A 2 23.50 60.78 26.33
C ILE A 2 22.37 61.42 27.17
N GLY A 3 21.72 60.81 28.17
CA GLY A 3 21.77 59.48 28.82
C GLY A 3 20.76 59.50 30.00
N CYS A 4 20.63 58.55 30.94
CA CYS A 4 21.10 57.16 31.13
C CYS A 4 20.31 56.54 32.32
N LEU A 5 20.60 55.29 32.74
CA LEU A 5 19.98 54.55 33.88
C LEU A 5 18.47 54.16 33.68
N ALA A 6 17.90 53.18 34.37
CA ALA A 6 18.39 52.35 35.49
C ALA A 6 18.12 50.84 35.32
N ILE A 7 18.70 50.01 36.19
CA ILE A 7 18.56 48.55 36.26
C ILE A 7 17.74 48.17 37.51
N GLU A 8 16.83 47.20 37.42
CA GLU A 8 16.48 46.36 38.57
C GLU A 8 16.32 44.89 38.14
N LEU A 9 17.02 43.98 38.83
CA LEU A 9 16.75 42.53 38.76
C LEU A 9 15.62 42.20 39.75
N ARG A 10 14.63 41.40 39.33
CA ARG A 10 13.82 40.61 40.28
C ARG A 10 13.60 39.18 39.80
N LEU A 11 14.33 38.24 40.42
CA LEU A 11 13.87 36.86 40.48
C LEU A 11 12.54 36.83 41.25
N ARG A 12 11.58 36.03 40.78
CA ARG A 12 10.62 35.38 41.67
C ARG A 12 10.47 33.92 41.29
N TYR A 13 10.65 33.06 42.29
CA TYR A 13 10.26 31.67 42.24
C TYR A 13 8.74 31.57 42.05
N VAL A 14 8.29 30.59 41.26
CA VAL A 14 6.93 30.05 41.35
C VAL A 14 7.10 28.56 41.63
N CYS A 15 6.60 28.12 42.79
CA CYS A 15 6.57 26.70 43.13
C CYS A 15 5.61 25.94 42.21
N GLY A 16 5.91 24.68 41.92
CA GLY A 16 5.14 23.90 40.94
C GLY A 16 3.69 23.66 41.35
N LEU A 17 2.78 23.86 40.39
CA LEU A 17 1.52 23.11 40.32
C LEU A 17 1.63 22.17 39.12
N ALA A 18 1.81 20.89 39.39
CA ALA A 18 1.93 19.87 38.36
C ALA A 18 0.54 19.50 37.81
N VAL A 19 0.15 20.10 36.69
CA VAL A 19 -0.98 19.61 35.89
C VAL A 19 -0.50 18.40 35.10
N TYR A 20 -0.56 17.22 35.73
CA TYR A 20 -0.32 15.94 35.06
C TYR A 20 -1.44 15.66 34.04
N GLY A 21 -1.21 16.05 32.79
CA GLY A 21 -1.91 15.49 31.65
C GLY A 21 -1.46 14.05 31.46
N SER A 22 -2.26 13.09 31.91
CA SER A 22 -1.95 11.65 31.83
C SER A 22 -2.02 11.13 30.39
N TYR A 23 -0.93 11.26 29.64
CA TYR A 23 -0.79 10.60 28.34
C TYR A 23 -0.68 9.07 28.53
N THR A 24 -1.73 8.35 28.13
CA THR A 24 -1.81 6.89 28.24
C THR A 24 -0.85 6.21 27.26
N LEU A 25 0.38 5.96 27.70
CA LEU A 25 1.36 5.15 26.98
C LEU A 25 0.92 3.69 26.90
N CYS A 26 1.18 3.03 25.78
CA CYS A 26 0.94 1.59 25.63
C CYS A 26 1.99 0.81 26.45
N GLN A 27 1.56 0.14 27.51
CA GLN A 27 2.41 -0.70 28.35
C GLN A 27 1.99 -2.17 28.24
N GLN A 28 2.97 -3.05 28.02
CA GLN A 28 2.88 -4.48 28.35
C GLN A 28 3.80 -4.76 29.55
N HIS A 29 3.30 -5.49 30.54
CA HIS A 29 4.12 -5.94 31.67
C HIS A 29 5.03 -7.09 31.25
N SER A 30 6.29 -7.06 31.69
CA SER A 30 7.21 -8.19 31.61
C SER A 30 7.96 -8.35 32.94
N SER A 31 8.11 -9.59 33.40
CA SER A 31 8.74 -9.95 34.66
C SER A 31 10.22 -10.30 34.46
N ARG A 32 11.05 -9.98 35.45
CA ARG A 32 12.51 -10.15 35.37
C ARG A 32 12.93 -11.60 35.57
N ASN A 33 13.93 -12.04 34.81
CA ASN A 33 15.03 -12.86 35.32
C ASN A 33 16.30 -12.59 34.50
N ALA A 34 17.47 -12.74 35.12
CA ALA A 34 18.77 -12.53 34.49
C ALA A 34 19.71 -13.70 34.79
N PRO A 35 20.64 -14.00 33.89
CA PRO A 35 21.99 -14.36 34.33
C PRO A 35 23.10 -13.66 33.53
N SER A 36 24.30 -13.61 34.12
CA SER A 36 25.50 -13.02 33.53
C SER A 36 26.34 -14.05 32.74
N SER A 37 27.03 -13.58 31.69
CA SER A 37 28.25 -14.23 31.15
C SER A 37 29.05 -13.25 30.29
N THR A 38 30.33 -13.55 30.08
CA THR A 38 31.34 -12.64 29.46
C THR A 38 31.23 -12.53 27.94
N PRO A 39 31.65 -11.39 27.34
CA PRO A 39 31.54 -11.17 25.90
C PRO A 39 32.52 -12.04 25.08
N ASN A 40 32.03 -12.57 23.96
CA ASN A 40 32.82 -13.29 22.95
C ASN A 40 32.82 -12.44 21.67
N PRO A 41 33.98 -12.02 21.13
CA PRO A 41 34.09 -10.96 20.11
C PRO A 41 33.59 -11.32 18.69
N ASN A 42 32.95 -12.48 18.50
CA ASN A 42 32.44 -12.94 17.20
C ASN A 42 30.91 -13.17 17.18
N ARG A 43 30.14 -12.59 18.11
CA ARG A 43 28.67 -12.54 18.04
C ARG A 43 28.20 -11.29 17.31
N PHE A 44 27.26 -11.45 16.38
CA PHE A 44 26.41 -10.35 15.92
C PHE A 44 25.66 -9.78 17.12
N ASN A 45 25.92 -8.51 17.45
CA ASN A 45 25.14 -7.80 18.45
C ASN A 45 23.96 -7.12 17.74
N SER A 46 22.86 -7.86 17.58
CA SER A 46 21.64 -7.36 16.93
C SER A 46 20.96 -6.32 17.82
N SER A 47 21.38 -5.06 17.70
CA SER A 47 20.58 -3.92 18.14
C SER A 47 19.34 -3.90 17.28
N ASN A 48 18.20 -4.23 17.87
CA ASN A 48 16.92 -4.23 17.16
C ASN A 48 16.24 -2.84 17.20
N TYR A 49 16.92 -1.83 17.79
CA TYR A 49 16.42 -0.46 17.96
C TYR A 49 15.07 -0.43 18.69
N THR A 50 15.03 -1.18 19.78
CA THR A 50 13.85 -1.60 20.54
C THR A 50 13.50 -0.74 21.74
N CYS A 51 14.35 0.23 22.11
CA CYS A 51 14.10 1.05 23.30
C CYS A 51 12.89 1.99 23.12
N LEU A 52 11.92 1.90 24.02
CA LEU A 52 10.67 2.67 23.97
C LEU A 52 10.56 3.72 25.10
N PRO A 53 9.81 4.82 24.90
CA PRO A 53 9.54 5.81 25.94
C PRO A 53 9.06 5.19 27.25
N GLY A 54 9.70 5.57 28.36
CA GLY A 54 9.39 5.07 29.70
C GLY A 54 10.07 3.74 30.09
N GLN A 55 10.82 3.09 29.20
CA GLN A 55 11.69 1.97 29.55
C GLN A 55 13.00 2.47 30.20
N PRO A 56 13.69 1.66 31.04
CA PRO A 56 14.96 2.06 31.69
C PRO A 56 16.15 2.31 30.75
N CYS A 57 16.05 1.91 29.47
CA CYS A 57 17.02 2.23 28.43
C CYS A 57 16.80 3.63 27.82
N TRP A 58 15.60 4.21 27.99
CA TRP A 58 15.24 5.44 27.32
C TRP A 58 16.08 6.59 27.89
N PRO A 59 16.63 7.49 27.05
CA PRO A 59 17.59 8.46 27.54
C PRO A 59 16.97 9.37 28.61
N SER A 60 17.77 9.70 29.61
CA SER A 60 17.37 10.62 30.66
C SER A 60 17.13 12.03 30.11
N THR A 61 16.44 12.88 30.87
CA THR A 61 16.32 14.31 30.56
C THR A 61 17.70 14.97 30.40
N GLU A 62 18.73 14.48 31.10
CA GLU A 62 20.10 14.96 30.98
C GLU A 62 20.76 14.49 29.67
N ASP A 63 20.58 13.23 29.26
CA ASP A 63 21.03 12.73 27.94
C ASP A 63 20.37 13.51 26.79
N TRP A 64 19.05 13.72 26.84
CA TRP A 64 18.32 14.48 25.82
C TRP A 64 18.78 15.94 25.76
N ASN A 65 19.04 16.57 26.90
CA ASN A 65 19.57 17.94 26.95
C ASN A 65 21.01 18.02 26.41
N ALA A 66 21.89 17.09 26.79
CA ALA A 66 23.26 17.04 26.29
C ALA A 66 23.31 16.79 24.78
N PHE A 67 22.46 15.87 24.28
CA PHE A 67 22.29 15.65 22.84
C PHE A 67 21.79 16.90 22.13
N ASN A 68 20.74 17.55 22.63
CA ASN A 68 20.18 18.77 22.05
C ASN A 68 21.23 19.90 21.96
N GLN A 69 22.06 20.07 23.00
CA GLN A 69 23.19 21.01 22.97
C GLN A 69 24.22 20.63 21.88
N SER A 70 24.52 19.34 21.71
CA SER A 70 25.46 18.85 20.70
C SER A 70 25.00 19.12 19.25
N ILE A 71 23.69 19.22 19.01
CA ILE A 71 23.05 19.59 17.73
C ILE A 71 22.50 21.03 17.77
N SER A 72 23.13 21.93 18.53
CA SER A 72 22.84 23.38 18.50
C SER A 72 21.37 23.76 18.77
N GLY A 73 20.67 23.04 19.64
CA GLY A 73 19.28 23.34 20.02
C GLY A 73 18.23 22.85 19.02
N ARG A 74 18.55 21.89 18.15
CA ARG A 74 17.68 21.41 17.05
C ARG A 74 16.75 20.24 17.41
N LEU A 75 16.75 19.76 18.66
CA LEU A 75 15.78 18.75 19.12
C LEU A 75 14.42 19.38 19.41
N ARG A 76 13.35 18.71 18.98
CA ARG A 76 11.95 19.02 19.33
C ARG A 76 11.30 17.79 19.96
N LEU A 77 10.57 18.01 21.06
CA LEU A 77 9.51 17.08 21.47
C LEU A 77 8.35 17.25 20.48
N THR A 78 7.77 16.16 19.99
CA THR A 78 6.71 16.25 18.99
C THR A 78 5.41 16.76 19.60
N ILE A 79 4.84 17.80 18.99
CA ILE A 79 3.48 18.28 19.24
C ILE A 79 2.72 18.11 17.92
N PRO A 80 1.62 17.34 17.86
CA PRO A 80 0.82 17.20 16.64
C PRO A 80 0.30 18.56 16.18
N TRP A 81 0.29 18.81 14.86
CA TRP A 81 -0.03 20.13 14.31
C TRP A 81 -1.39 20.68 14.76
N ALA A 82 -2.40 19.81 14.88
CA ALA A 82 -3.75 20.18 15.32
C ALA A 82 -3.95 20.27 16.85
N ALA A 83 -2.91 20.10 17.67
CA ALA A 83 -3.01 20.17 19.14
C ALA A 83 -3.67 21.45 19.71
N PRO A 84 -3.48 22.66 19.12
CA PRO A 84 -4.20 23.85 19.56
C PRO A 84 -5.73 23.69 19.53
N CYS A 85 -6.27 23.07 18.48
CA CYS A 85 -7.72 22.89 18.32
C CYS A 85 -8.36 21.95 19.35
N TYR A 86 -7.58 21.03 19.94
CA TYR A 86 -8.04 20.19 21.06
C TYR A 86 -7.96 20.90 22.42
N SER A 87 -7.28 22.05 22.48
CA SER A 87 -7.02 22.81 23.73
C SER A 87 -7.91 24.05 23.81
N ASP A 88 -7.97 24.81 22.71
CA ASP A 88 -8.84 25.96 22.49
C ASP A 88 -9.19 26.08 20.98
N PRO A 89 -10.39 25.63 20.56
CA PRO A 89 -10.86 25.79 19.18
C PRO A 89 -10.97 27.24 18.70
N ALA A 90 -11.02 28.23 19.61
CA ALA A 90 -11.08 29.65 19.26
C ALA A 90 -9.70 30.30 19.08
N SER A 91 -8.61 29.62 19.46
CA SER A 91 -7.24 30.14 19.38
C SER A 91 -6.82 30.53 17.97
N GLU A 92 -5.97 31.56 17.84
CA GLU A 92 -5.41 32.00 16.55
C GLU A 92 -4.56 30.88 15.91
N GLU A 93 -3.90 30.08 16.75
CA GLU A 93 -3.18 28.87 16.37
C GLU A 93 -4.12 27.83 15.76
N CYS A 94 -5.26 27.52 16.38
CA CYS A 94 -6.23 26.58 15.79
C CYS A 94 -6.78 27.11 14.45
N GLN A 95 -7.15 28.39 14.39
CA GLN A 95 -7.66 29.00 13.16
C GLN A 95 -6.64 28.88 12.01
N LYS A 96 -5.35 29.15 12.28
CA LYS A 96 -4.26 28.97 11.30
C LYS A 96 -4.13 27.52 10.82
N VAL A 97 -4.22 26.54 11.72
CA VAL A 97 -4.20 25.12 11.35
C VAL A 97 -5.42 24.79 10.49
N ALA A 98 -6.63 25.15 10.92
CA ALA A 98 -7.87 24.84 10.23
C ALA A 98 -7.92 25.40 8.81
N MET A 99 -7.46 26.64 8.61
CA MET A 99 -7.36 27.28 7.27
C MET A 99 -6.34 26.61 6.35
N ASN A 100 -5.29 26.00 6.89
CA ASN A 100 -4.17 25.44 6.11
C ASN A 100 -4.16 23.90 6.06
N TYR A 101 -5.11 23.23 6.72
CA TYR A 101 -5.01 21.80 7.06
C TYR A 101 -4.83 20.87 5.84
N GLY A 102 -5.43 21.24 4.70
CA GLY A 102 -5.35 20.56 3.41
C GLY A 102 -4.36 21.17 2.42
N ASN A 103 -3.49 22.10 2.84
CA ASN A 103 -2.43 22.68 2.00
C ASN A 103 -1.09 21.97 2.26
N GLY A 104 -0.57 21.26 1.25
CA GLY A 104 0.65 20.44 1.38
C GLY A 104 1.91 21.24 1.75
N VAL A 105 2.07 22.47 1.26
CA VAL A 105 3.25 23.30 1.60
C VAL A 105 3.22 23.68 3.08
N SER A 106 2.09 24.21 3.56
CA SER A 106 1.88 24.53 4.98
C SER A 106 1.97 23.30 5.90
N ARG A 107 1.47 22.14 5.44
CA ARG A 107 1.44 20.88 6.19
C ARG A 107 2.82 20.22 6.30
N THR A 108 3.59 20.19 5.21
CA THR A 108 4.94 19.59 5.18
C THR A 108 5.99 20.43 5.90
N GLY A 109 5.75 21.74 6.05
CA GLY A 109 6.51 22.65 6.91
C GLY A 109 6.41 22.38 8.42
N GLN A 110 5.66 21.37 8.86
CA GLN A 110 5.54 20.98 10.26
C GLN A 110 6.29 19.67 10.53
N TYR A 111 6.97 19.57 11.68
CA TYR A 111 7.52 18.29 12.16
C TYR A 111 6.41 17.37 12.71
N GLY A 112 5.41 17.93 13.39
CA GLY A 112 4.27 17.22 13.98
C GLY A 112 3.15 16.85 13.00
N SER A 113 3.50 16.47 11.76
CA SER A 113 2.55 16.11 10.70
C SER A 113 3.13 15.08 9.71
N VAL A 114 2.24 14.43 8.96
CA VAL A 114 2.51 13.86 7.63
C VAL A 114 1.33 14.22 6.70
N GLU A 115 1.46 14.02 5.39
CA GLU A 115 0.42 14.48 4.43
C GLU A 115 -0.90 13.68 4.57
N PHE A 116 -0.82 12.40 4.95
CA PHE A 116 -1.96 11.48 5.03
C PHE A 116 -2.24 10.99 6.46
N LEU A 117 -3.50 11.12 6.90
CA LEU A 117 -3.90 11.04 8.31
C LEU A 117 -3.82 9.64 8.93
N ASP A 118 -3.92 8.57 8.15
CA ASP A 118 -3.81 7.21 8.71
C ASP A 118 -2.36 6.90 9.15
N TRP A 119 -1.38 7.65 8.63
CA TRP A 119 0.01 7.67 9.11
C TRP A 119 0.26 8.66 10.27
N GLU A 120 -0.75 9.44 10.66
CA GLU A 120 -0.78 10.16 11.95
C GLU A 120 -1.49 9.33 13.04
N ARG A 121 -2.24 8.27 12.67
CA ARG A 121 -3.21 7.58 13.56
C ARG A 121 -2.78 6.16 13.97
N CYS A 122 -2.93 5.84 15.25
CA CYS A 122 -2.80 4.48 15.79
C CYS A 122 -4.05 4.11 16.63
N GLY A 123 -5.01 3.42 16.01
CA GLY A 123 -6.27 3.02 16.68
C GLY A 123 -7.12 4.25 17.06
N HIS A 124 -7.26 4.50 18.36
CA HIS A 124 -7.90 5.73 18.89
C HIS A 124 -6.90 6.87 19.18
N SER A 125 -5.59 6.61 19.11
CA SER A 125 -4.55 7.63 19.28
C SER A 125 -4.38 8.42 17.98
N HIS A 126 -4.83 9.68 17.97
CA HIS A 126 -4.61 10.64 16.88
C HIS A 126 -4.80 12.08 17.40
N CYS A 127 -4.51 13.06 16.55
CA CYS A 127 -4.80 14.48 16.79
C CYS A 127 -5.07 15.15 15.44
N ALA A 128 -6.31 15.03 14.95
CA ALA A 128 -6.66 15.29 13.56
C ALA A 128 -8.07 15.89 13.43
N LEU A 129 -8.21 16.91 12.56
CA LEU A 129 -9.44 17.66 12.33
C LEU A 129 -10.40 16.97 11.35
N ASN A 130 -11.63 17.46 11.23
CA ASN A 130 -12.52 17.08 10.13
C ASN A 130 -12.06 17.71 8.81
N SER A 131 -11.49 16.90 7.91
CA SER A 131 -10.81 17.38 6.69
C SER A 131 -11.66 18.25 5.76
N PHE A 132 -12.99 18.09 5.78
CA PHE A 132 -13.93 18.90 4.97
C PHE A 132 -14.70 19.96 5.78
N ASN A 133 -14.46 20.06 7.09
CA ASN A 133 -15.01 21.10 7.95
C ASN A 133 -14.06 21.33 9.14
N THR A 134 -12.89 21.88 8.86
CA THR A 134 -11.74 21.92 9.77
C THR A 134 -11.97 22.78 11.02
N SER A 135 -13.03 23.59 11.01
CA SER A 135 -13.50 24.40 12.14
C SER A 135 -14.47 23.66 13.08
N ASP A 136 -14.83 22.40 12.81
CA ASP A 136 -15.67 21.59 13.71
C ASP A 136 -14.98 21.39 15.08
N PRO A 137 -15.69 21.59 16.21
CA PRO A 137 -15.16 21.31 17.54
C PRO A 137 -14.73 19.84 17.69
N VAL A 138 -13.43 19.60 17.83
CA VAL A 138 -12.88 18.28 18.14
C VAL A 138 -13.05 17.94 19.62
N SER A 139 -13.09 16.64 19.93
CA SER A 139 -13.22 16.13 21.30
C SER A 139 -12.33 14.90 21.51
N GLY A 140 -12.15 14.48 22.77
CA GLY A 140 -11.19 13.45 23.16
C GLY A 140 -9.79 14.01 23.41
N THR A 141 -8.76 13.18 23.29
CA THR A 141 -7.38 13.52 23.69
C THR A 141 -6.44 13.53 22.49
N CYS A 142 -5.94 14.72 22.14
CA CYS A 142 -4.85 14.87 21.16
C CYS A 142 -3.66 13.99 21.53
N SER A 143 -3.33 13.04 20.66
CA SER A 143 -2.29 12.03 20.88
C SER A 143 -1.40 11.87 19.65
N LEU A 144 -0.15 11.45 19.84
CA LEU A 144 0.85 11.29 18.77
C LEU A 144 0.48 10.26 17.70
N GLY A 145 -0.34 9.26 18.03
CA GLY A 145 -0.70 8.17 17.13
C GLY A 145 0.51 7.41 16.58
N ARG A 146 0.85 7.64 15.31
CA ARG A 146 2.02 7.07 14.61
C ARG A 146 3.22 8.01 14.49
N LEU A 147 3.09 9.27 14.90
CA LEU A 147 4.16 10.25 14.85
C LEU A 147 5.32 9.87 15.77
N SER A 148 6.54 10.15 15.32
CA SER A 148 7.78 10.04 16.09
C SER A 148 7.72 10.87 17.37
N ALA A 149 8.27 10.37 18.48
CA ALA A 149 8.17 11.02 19.79
C ALA A 149 9.01 12.31 19.87
N TYR A 150 10.12 12.33 19.14
CA TYR A 150 11.01 13.48 19.00
C TYR A 150 11.40 13.68 17.53
N HIS A 151 11.76 14.92 17.18
CA HIS A 151 12.29 15.29 15.87
C HIS A 151 13.60 16.07 16.00
N VAL A 152 14.53 15.88 15.07
CA VAL A 152 15.72 16.73 14.87
C VAL A 152 15.52 17.57 13.62
N GLU A 153 15.52 18.89 13.77
CA GLU A 153 15.57 19.87 12.67
C GLU A 153 16.96 19.86 12.03
N ALA A 154 17.24 18.88 11.17
CA ALA A 154 18.53 18.75 10.52
C ALA A 154 18.76 19.92 9.54
N LYS A 155 19.93 20.56 9.65
CA LYS A 155 20.40 21.57 8.68
C LYS A 155 21.78 21.24 8.11
N THR A 156 22.48 20.26 8.68
CA THR A 156 23.84 19.86 8.31
C THR A 156 24.02 18.35 8.46
N GLY A 157 24.94 17.76 7.69
CA GLY A 157 25.33 16.35 7.85
C GLY A 157 25.79 16.01 9.27
N ASN A 158 26.43 16.96 9.97
CA ASN A 158 26.88 16.80 11.36
C ASN A 158 25.73 16.70 12.38
N ASP A 159 24.55 17.31 12.14
CA ASP A 159 23.36 17.07 12.98
C ASP A 159 22.93 15.60 12.87
N ILE A 160 22.93 15.08 11.64
CA ILE A 160 22.53 13.73 11.30
C ILE A 160 23.53 12.73 11.87
N SER A 161 24.84 12.91 11.68
CA SER A 161 25.90 12.07 12.26
C SER A 161 25.75 11.91 13.78
N LYS A 162 25.54 13.02 14.51
CA LYS A 162 25.32 13.00 15.97
C LYS A 162 23.99 12.35 16.36
N THR A 163 22.95 12.53 15.54
CA THR A 163 21.66 11.85 15.75
C THR A 163 21.80 10.34 15.61
N LEU A 164 22.53 9.88 14.58
CA LEU A 164 22.81 8.46 14.33
C LEU A 164 23.73 7.87 15.41
N GLU A 165 24.70 8.63 15.93
CA GLU A 165 25.48 8.24 17.12
C GLU A 165 24.59 8.06 18.36
N PHE A 166 23.70 9.02 18.62
CA PHE A 166 22.81 9.00 19.79
C PHE A 166 21.80 7.84 19.75
N VAL A 167 21.13 7.58 18.63
CA VAL A 167 20.18 6.45 18.54
C VAL A 167 20.87 5.10 18.67
N ARG A 168 22.10 4.95 18.16
CA ARG A 168 22.91 3.73 18.35
C ARG A 168 23.39 3.57 19.80
N LYS A 169 23.74 4.65 20.50
CA LYS A 169 24.11 4.63 21.93
C LYS A 169 22.96 4.12 22.81
N HIS A 170 21.71 4.42 22.45
CA HIS A 170 20.53 4.20 23.29
C HIS A 170 19.50 3.19 22.74
N ASP A 171 19.84 2.44 21.68
CA ASP A 171 18.97 1.47 20.98
C ASP A 171 17.58 2.04 20.59
N ILE A 172 17.52 3.30 20.15
CA ILE A 172 16.27 3.97 19.78
C ILE A 172 16.00 3.77 18.28
N ARG A 173 14.75 3.49 17.90
CA ARG A 173 14.34 3.50 16.49
C ARG A 173 14.51 4.89 15.88
N VAL A 174 15.15 4.95 14.70
CA VAL A 174 15.19 6.18 13.89
C VAL A 174 14.10 6.16 12.81
N SER A 175 13.63 7.34 12.41
CA SER A 175 12.83 7.55 11.21
C SER A 175 13.42 8.73 10.41
N ILE A 176 13.16 8.80 9.10
CA ILE A 176 13.67 9.86 8.22
C ILE A 176 12.48 10.53 7.54
N LYS A 177 12.17 11.77 7.95
CA LYS A 177 11.12 12.60 7.35
C LYS A 177 11.78 13.69 6.51
N ASN A 178 11.49 13.70 5.20
CA ASN A 178 11.63 14.93 4.44
C ASN A 178 10.35 15.75 4.65
N THR A 179 9.38 15.61 3.75
CA THR A 179 8.11 16.33 3.81
C THR A 179 7.07 15.60 4.68
N GLY A 180 6.93 14.29 4.48
CA GLY A 180 5.85 13.48 5.05
C GLY A 180 4.82 12.98 4.02
N HIS A 181 5.15 13.05 2.73
CA HIS A 181 4.32 12.61 1.59
C HIS A 181 4.19 11.08 1.45
N ASP A 182 4.73 10.29 2.38
CA ASP A 182 4.88 8.85 2.14
C ASP A 182 3.57 8.07 2.32
N TYR A 183 3.04 7.56 1.21
CA TYR A 183 1.79 6.79 1.15
C TYR A 183 1.82 5.48 1.98
N PHE A 184 2.99 4.98 2.39
CA PHE A 184 3.15 3.77 3.23
C PHE A 184 3.56 4.12 4.68
N GLY A 185 3.60 5.40 5.04
CA GLY A 185 4.03 5.88 6.36
C GLY A 185 5.53 5.69 6.66
N ARG A 186 6.36 5.35 5.67
CA ARG A 186 7.81 5.04 5.85
C ARG A 186 8.60 6.21 6.46
N SER A 187 8.11 7.44 6.31
CA SER A 187 8.68 8.66 6.88
C SER A 187 8.25 8.96 8.33
N THR A 188 7.59 8.03 9.03
CA THR A 188 7.27 8.19 10.45
C THR A 188 7.26 6.84 11.18
N ALA A 189 7.46 6.86 12.50
CA ALA A 189 7.30 5.67 13.33
C ALA A 189 6.98 6.05 14.78
N PRO A 190 5.99 5.42 15.44
CA PRO A 190 5.73 5.66 16.85
C PRO A 190 6.96 5.27 17.69
N ASN A 191 7.13 5.93 18.84
CA ASN A 191 8.23 5.68 19.78
C ASN A 191 9.66 5.93 19.22
N SER A 192 9.79 6.59 18.06
CA SER A 192 11.07 6.84 17.40
C SER A 192 11.61 8.27 17.58
N LEU A 193 12.89 8.47 17.23
CA LEU A 193 13.49 9.78 16.97
C LEU A 193 13.57 10.00 15.45
N ALA A 194 12.88 11.03 14.94
CA ALA A 194 12.92 11.35 13.52
C ALA A 194 14.01 12.37 13.17
N ILE A 195 14.76 12.09 12.10
CA ILE A 195 15.60 13.06 11.40
C ILE A 195 14.69 13.80 10.41
N TRP A 196 14.51 15.10 10.58
CA TRP A 196 13.67 15.93 9.71
C TRP A 196 14.55 16.77 8.76
N THR A 197 14.69 16.33 7.50
CA THR A 197 15.61 16.93 6.51
C THR A 197 15.04 18.16 5.80
N HIS A 198 13.75 18.46 5.97
CA HIS A 198 13.04 19.57 5.31
C HIS A 198 13.79 20.91 5.40
N ASN A 199 14.51 21.19 6.48
CA ASN A 199 15.24 22.44 6.68
C ASN A 199 16.58 22.54 5.92
N MET A 200 16.97 21.52 5.15
CA MET A 200 18.14 21.52 4.26
C MET A 200 17.74 22.10 2.89
N LYS A 201 17.60 23.43 2.83
CA LYS A 201 17.03 24.20 1.70
C LYS A 201 18.07 24.89 0.80
N ASP A 202 19.33 24.47 0.85
CA ASP A 202 20.38 25.07 0.00
C ASP A 202 20.16 24.70 -1.49
N THR A 203 20.47 25.62 -2.41
CA THR A 203 20.40 25.39 -3.86
C THR A 203 21.60 26.01 -4.58
N THR A 204 22.04 25.44 -5.70
CA THR A 204 23.13 25.98 -6.53
C THR A 204 23.00 25.50 -7.98
N PHE A 205 23.29 26.39 -8.94
CA PHE A 205 23.38 26.06 -10.37
C PHE A 205 24.84 25.99 -10.84
N HIS A 206 25.26 24.82 -11.30
CA HIS A 206 26.60 24.55 -11.83
C HIS A 206 26.57 24.51 -13.36
N LYS A 207 26.97 25.59 -14.02
CA LYS A 207 27.02 25.62 -15.50
C LYS A 207 27.92 24.53 -16.08
N SER A 208 29.03 24.21 -15.42
CA SER A 208 29.86 23.03 -15.70
C SER A 208 30.26 22.38 -14.39
N PHE A 209 30.19 21.06 -14.34
CA PHE A 209 30.41 20.25 -13.13
C PHE A 209 31.30 19.05 -13.43
N GLN A 210 32.11 18.65 -12.45
CA GLN A 210 32.95 17.45 -12.50
C GLN A 210 32.75 16.67 -11.18
N PRO A 211 32.10 15.49 -11.19
CA PRO A 211 31.84 14.73 -9.97
C PRO A 211 33.13 14.28 -9.29
N GLN A 212 33.10 14.13 -7.97
CA GLN A 212 34.26 13.80 -7.15
C GLN A 212 34.89 12.45 -7.57
N GLY A 213 36.13 12.49 -8.05
CA GLY A 213 36.85 11.30 -8.53
C GLY A 213 36.52 10.87 -9.96
N CYS A 214 35.53 11.48 -10.62
CA CYS A 214 35.24 11.22 -12.03
C CYS A 214 36.13 12.07 -12.96
N SER A 215 36.49 11.49 -14.11
CA SER A 215 37.06 12.21 -15.26
C SER A 215 35.99 12.85 -16.16
N ALA A 216 34.75 12.35 -16.08
CA ALA A 216 33.60 12.87 -16.80
C ALA A 216 33.27 14.31 -16.38
N ARG A 217 32.69 15.08 -17.32
CA ARG A 217 32.20 16.44 -17.09
C ARG A 217 30.78 16.57 -17.61
N TYR A 218 30.00 17.35 -16.89
CA TYR A 218 28.60 17.63 -17.16
C TYR A 218 28.39 19.13 -17.30
N GLU A 219 27.31 19.53 -17.96
CA GLU A 219 26.87 20.92 -18.07
C GLU A 219 25.46 21.07 -17.51
N ASN A 220 25.16 22.23 -16.94
CA ASN A 220 23.84 22.55 -16.37
C ASN A 220 23.41 21.53 -15.29
N ILE A 221 24.23 21.38 -14.25
CA ILE A 221 23.90 20.56 -13.08
C ILE A 221 23.21 21.43 -12.02
N GLY A 222 22.05 21.00 -11.57
CA GLY A 222 21.38 21.52 -10.38
C GLY A 222 21.91 20.81 -9.14
N GLU A 223 22.18 21.55 -8.09
CA GLU A 223 22.44 21.04 -6.75
C GLU A 223 21.38 21.54 -5.77
N ILE A 224 20.86 20.64 -4.94
CA ILE A 224 19.81 20.93 -3.95
C ILE A 224 20.08 20.18 -2.64
N GLY A 225 19.74 20.82 -1.51
CA GLY A 225 19.70 20.18 -0.21
C GLY A 225 18.54 19.18 -0.06
N ALA A 226 18.69 18.22 0.85
CA ALA A 226 17.74 17.12 1.08
C ALA A 226 16.33 17.54 1.55
N GLY A 227 16.09 18.82 1.80
CA GLY A 227 14.79 19.38 2.19
C GLY A 227 14.02 20.05 1.06
N ILE A 228 14.62 20.21 -0.12
CA ILE A 228 14.01 20.90 -1.25
C ILE A 228 12.82 20.11 -1.82
N GLN A 229 11.73 20.84 -2.01
CA GLN A 229 10.46 20.39 -2.57
C GLN A 229 10.36 20.75 -4.05
N ALA A 230 9.42 20.13 -4.76
CA ALA A 230 9.26 20.31 -6.21
C ALA A 230 9.11 21.79 -6.58
N GLN A 231 8.29 22.54 -5.85
CA GLN A 231 8.09 23.97 -6.07
C GLN A 231 9.37 24.79 -5.94
N GLU A 232 10.06 24.65 -4.81
CA GLU A 232 11.31 25.38 -4.53
C GLU A 232 12.40 25.07 -5.56
N ALA A 233 12.37 23.87 -6.16
CA ALA A 233 13.31 23.47 -7.20
C ALA A 233 13.07 24.20 -8.52
N TRP A 234 11.83 24.26 -9.04
CA TRP A 234 11.58 25.03 -10.26
C TRP A 234 11.74 26.54 -10.02
N GLU A 235 11.37 27.05 -8.85
CA GLU A 235 11.63 28.45 -8.46
C GLU A 235 13.13 28.78 -8.42
N ALA A 236 13.99 27.84 -8.02
CA ALA A 236 15.44 28.01 -8.01
C ALA A 236 16.08 27.95 -9.40
N PHE A 237 15.55 27.16 -10.34
CA PHE A 237 16.21 26.88 -11.63
C PHE A 237 15.55 27.56 -12.87
N GLU A 238 14.30 28.00 -12.79
CA GLU A 238 13.69 28.86 -13.83
C GLU A 238 14.47 30.17 -14.08
N PRO A 239 15.03 30.88 -13.06
CA PRO A 239 15.88 32.05 -13.28
C PRO A 239 17.15 31.76 -14.09
N HIS A 240 17.57 30.50 -14.18
CA HIS A 240 18.69 30.03 -15.00
C HIS A 240 18.27 29.52 -16.39
N SER A 241 16.99 29.69 -16.75
CA SER A 241 16.37 29.15 -17.98
C SER A 241 16.52 27.62 -18.09
N MET A 242 16.26 26.93 -16.98
CA MET A 242 16.33 25.47 -16.86
C MET A 242 15.02 24.87 -16.36
N LEU A 243 14.70 23.68 -16.88
CA LEU A 243 13.66 22.77 -16.40
C LEU A 243 14.24 21.73 -15.44
N VAL A 244 13.40 21.29 -14.50
CA VAL A 244 13.71 20.37 -13.41
C VAL A 244 12.79 19.15 -13.54
N THR A 245 13.33 17.93 -13.43
CA THR A 245 12.51 16.71 -13.38
C THR A 245 11.88 16.58 -12.00
N VAL A 246 10.57 16.80 -11.93
CA VAL A 246 9.78 16.82 -10.69
C VAL A 246 8.43 16.12 -10.87
N GLY A 247 7.80 15.75 -9.76
CA GLY A 247 6.42 15.23 -9.74
C GLY A 247 5.39 16.34 -9.92
N ALA A 248 4.12 15.95 -10.09
CA ALA A 248 3.02 16.89 -10.37
C ALA A 248 2.50 17.67 -9.14
N VAL A 249 3.03 17.42 -7.93
CA VAL A 249 2.55 18.03 -6.68
C VAL A 249 3.67 18.85 -6.02
N ALA A 250 3.45 20.15 -5.89
CA ALA A 250 4.41 21.12 -5.33
C ALA A 250 5.06 20.70 -4.00
N SER A 251 4.30 20.08 -3.09
CA SER A 251 4.79 19.72 -1.74
C SER A 251 5.68 18.46 -1.69
N VAL A 252 5.90 17.75 -2.81
CA VAL A 252 6.74 16.54 -2.85
C VAL A 252 8.22 16.91 -2.67
N GLY A 253 8.89 16.28 -1.71
CA GLY A 253 10.33 16.46 -1.45
C GLY A 253 11.17 15.71 -2.47
N ILE A 254 11.71 16.41 -3.48
CA ILE A 254 12.32 15.76 -4.65
C ILE A 254 13.63 15.02 -4.30
N ALA A 255 14.43 15.57 -3.39
CA ALA A 255 15.60 14.90 -2.81
C ALA A 255 15.25 13.84 -1.74
N GLY A 256 13.95 13.60 -1.49
CA GLY A 256 13.45 12.56 -0.59
C GLY A 256 13.20 11.22 -1.29
N GLY A 257 12.13 10.52 -0.87
CA GLY A 257 11.73 9.23 -1.45
C GLY A 257 11.36 9.26 -2.94
N TYR A 258 11.01 10.44 -3.47
CA TYR A 258 10.76 10.67 -4.90
C TYR A 258 12.02 10.36 -5.72
N GLY A 259 13.07 11.17 -5.59
CA GLY A 259 14.33 11.01 -6.34
C GLY A 259 15.19 9.82 -5.93
N GLN A 260 14.79 9.04 -4.93
CA GLN A 260 15.47 7.81 -4.48
C GLN A 260 14.69 6.52 -4.81
N GLY A 261 13.38 6.60 -5.10
CA GLY A 261 12.54 5.47 -5.52
C GLY A 261 12.20 5.46 -7.02
N GLY A 262 12.48 6.56 -7.73
CA GLY A 262 12.25 6.70 -9.17
C GLY A 262 11.97 8.15 -9.54
N GLY A 263 10.74 8.58 -9.28
CA GLY A 263 10.27 9.94 -9.54
C GLY A 263 9.89 10.15 -11.00
N HIS A 264 8.62 9.91 -11.32
CA HIS A 264 8.03 10.23 -12.63
C HIS A 264 7.49 11.67 -12.66
N GLY A 265 7.08 12.15 -13.83
CA GLY A 265 6.59 13.52 -14.01
C GLY A 265 6.31 13.89 -15.46
N PRO A 266 5.98 15.17 -15.74
CA PRO A 266 5.65 15.65 -17.09
C PRO A 266 6.85 15.63 -18.05
N LEU A 267 8.06 15.52 -17.50
CA LEU A 267 9.31 15.42 -18.22
C LEU A 267 9.75 13.97 -18.47
N GLY A 268 9.12 12.99 -17.81
CA GLY A 268 9.54 11.58 -17.77
C GLY A 268 9.73 10.94 -19.15
N PRO A 269 8.74 10.99 -20.06
CA PRO A 269 8.85 10.38 -21.39
C PRO A 269 9.93 11.01 -22.28
N LYS A 270 10.35 12.26 -22.02
CA LYS A 270 11.33 12.98 -22.85
C LYS A 270 12.75 12.97 -22.27
N TYR A 271 12.87 13.06 -20.95
CA TYR A 271 14.14 13.27 -20.26
C TYR A 271 14.48 12.19 -19.22
N GLY A 272 13.50 11.39 -18.79
CA GLY A 272 13.67 10.29 -17.84
C GLY A 272 13.15 10.58 -16.44
N LEU A 273 13.23 9.57 -15.57
CA LEU A 273 12.89 9.70 -14.15
C LEU A 273 13.89 10.61 -13.42
N MET A 274 13.55 11.06 -12.22
CA MET A 274 14.48 11.85 -11.40
C MET A 274 15.77 11.06 -11.05
N VAL A 275 15.65 9.76 -10.79
CA VAL A 275 16.81 8.86 -10.62
C VAL A 275 17.73 8.81 -11.85
N ASP A 276 17.23 9.06 -13.06
CA ASP A 276 18.03 9.07 -14.28
C ASP A 276 18.92 10.32 -14.34
N GLN A 277 18.42 11.44 -13.79
CA GLN A 277 19.14 12.72 -13.76
C GLN A 277 20.28 12.76 -12.73
N ALA A 278 20.27 11.86 -11.73
CA ALA A 278 21.26 11.85 -10.67
C ALA A 278 22.70 11.67 -11.18
N VAL A 279 23.57 12.59 -10.76
CA VAL A 279 25.01 12.63 -11.09
C VAL A 279 25.89 12.34 -9.87
N GLU A 280 25.50 12.87 -8.70
CA GLU A 280 26.23 12.67 -7.44
C GLU A 280 25.33 12.98 -6.23
N PHE A 281 25.50 12.26 -5.12
CA PHE A 281 24.83 12.54 -3.84
C PHE A 281 25.85 12.78 -2.73
N ASP A 282 25.56 13.69 -1.80
CA ASP A 282 26.16 13.65 -0.47
C ASP A 282 25.20 12.95 0.49
N VAL A 283 25.73 12.04 1.31
CA VAL A 283 24.93 11.18 2.20
C VAL A 283 25.62 10.97 3.56
N ILE A 284 24.84 10.63 4.58
CA ILE A 284 25.32 10.12 5.87
C ILE A 284 24.95 8.65 6.01
N THR A 285 25.95 7.77 6.08
CA THR A 285 25.79 6.30 6.19
C THR A 285 25.36 5.85 7.59
N ALA A 286 24.96 4.58 7.76
CA ALA A 286 24.40 4.07 9.03
C ALA A 286 25.40 4.07 10.20
N ASP A 287 26.70 4.16 9.92
CA ASP A 287 27.78 4.38 10.91
C ASP A 287 27.96 5.87 11.30
N GLY A 288 27.25 6.79 10.63
CA GLY A 288 27.28 8.22 10.87
C GLY A 288 28.36 8.99 10.09
N ARG A 289 29.09 8.35 9.17
CA ARG A 289 30.09 9.03 8.32
C ARG A 289 29.43 9.77 7.16
N GLN A 290 30.06 10.86 6.71
CA GLN A 290 29.67 11.57 5.48
C GLN A 290 30.43 11.00 4.27
N HIS A 291 29.69 10.75 3.19
CA HIS A 291 30.20 10.21 1.93
C HIS A 291 29.64 11.02 0.74
N THR A 292 30.46 11.21 -0.29
CA THR A 292 30.05 11.77 -1.59
C THR A 292 30.11 10.66 -2.63
N ILE A 293 28.95 10.27 -3.17
CA ILE A 293 28.75 9.03 -3.93
C ILE A 293 28.29 9.32 -5.36
N ASN A 294 28.96 8.70 -6.32
CA ASN A 294 28.72 8.80 -7.76
C ASN A 294 29.23 7.51 -8.46
N GLU A 295 29.20 7.46 -9.80
CA GLU A 295 29.67 6.28 -10.57
C GLU A 295 31.17 5.94 -10.40
N CYS A 296 31.97 6.82 -9.82
CA CYS A 296 33.42 6.71 -9.69
C CYS A 296 33.91 6.56 -8.22
N SER A 297 33.14 7.02 -7.23
CA SER A 297 33.52 7.01 -5.81
C SER A 297 32.91 5.87 -5.00
N ASP A 298 31.60 5.62 -5.14
CA ASP A 298 30.89 4.49 -4.55
C ASP A 298 29.70 4.09 -5.46
N PRO A 299 29.98 3.37 -6.56
CA PRO A 299 28.96 3.05 -7.56
C PRO A 299 27.89 2.07 -7.07
N ASP A 300 28.15 1.26 -6.03
CA ASP A 300 27.16 0.33 -5.49
C ASP A 300 26.13 1.04 -4.62
N LEU A 301 26.55 1.93 -3.72
CA LEU A 301 25.62 2.73 -2.93
C LEU A 301 24.90 3.77 -3.80
N PHE A 302 25.60 4.39 -4.75
CA PHE A 302 25.00 5.33 -5.70
C PHE A 302 23.95 4.65 -6.59
N TRP A 303 24.23 3.45 -7.12
CA TRP A 303 23.24 2.65 -7.86
C TRP A 303 22.02 2.34 -7.00
N ALA A 304 22.21 1.84 -5.77
CA ALA A 304 21.10 1.44 -4.90
C ALA A 304 20.22 2.62 -4.43
N MET A 305 20.79 3.82 -4.29
CA MET A 305 20.04 5.04 -3.98
C MET A 305 19.34 5.67 -5.21
N ARG A 306 19.55 5.12 -6.42
CA ARG A 306 18.87 5.52 -7.66
C ARG A 306 17.74 4.55 -8.03
N GLY A 307 16.85 4.27 -7.07
CA GLY A 307 15.64 3.46 -7.28
C GLY A 307 15.32 2.47 -6.16
N GLY A 308 16.28 2.14 -5.30
CA GLY A 308 16.12 1.17 -4.21
C GLY A 308 15.34 1.68 -3.00
N GLY A 309 14.81 2.91 -3.06
CA GLY A 309 13.93 3.49 -2.06
C GLY A 309 14.63 4.42 -1.07
N GLY A 310 14.01 5.59 -0.85
CA GLY A 310 14.47 6.56 0.14
C GLY A 310 14.45 5.99 1.56
N GLY A 311 15.38 6.46 2.40
CA GLY A 311 15.45 6.06 3.82
C GLY A 311 15.91 4.62 4.06
N SER A 312 16.43 3.92 3.05
CA SER A 312 16.87 2.52 3.17
C SER A 312 18.38 2.33 3.40
N TYR A 313 19.24 3.17 2.83
CA TYR A 313 20.71 2.92 2.80
C TYR A 313 21.54 3.96 3.56
N ALA A 314 21.21 5.24 3.38
CA ALA A 314 21.87 6.38 3.99
C ALA A 314 20.88 7.55 4.06
N VAL A 315 21.17 8.55 4.90
CA VAL A 315 20.43 9.82 4.92
C VAL A 315 21.03 10.73 3.86
N LEU A 316 20.32 10.96 2.76
CA LEU A 316 20.77 11.92 1.74
C LEU A 316 20.77 13.35 2.30
N THR A 317 21.78 14.15 1.94
CA THR A 317 21.98 15.54 2.39
C THR A 317 22.07 16.53 1.23
N SER A 318 22.66 16.16 0.09
CA SER A 318 22.66 16.94 -1.16
C SER A 318 22.41 16.01 -2.36
N TYR A 319 21.66 16.51 -3.35
CA TYR A 319 21.33 15.83 -4.61
C TYR A 319 21.87 16.69 -5.77
N LYS A 320 22.79 16.17 -6.58
CA LYS A 320 23.36 16.83 -7.76
C LYS A 320 22.87 16.11 -9.01
N PHE A 321 22.21 16.82 -9.92
CA PHE A 321 21.45 16.23 -11.02
C PHE A 321 21.42 17.06 -12.29
N GLN A 322 21.16 16.40 -13.42
CA GLN A 322 21.04 17.04 -14.73
C GLN A 322 19.79 17.93 -14.82
N LEU A 323 19.99 19.18 -15.22
CA LEU A 323 18.91 20.08 -15.65
C LEU A 323 18.79 20.07 -17.18
N HIS A 324 17.64 20.48 -17.70
CA HIS A 324 17.38 20.57 -19.14
C HIS A 324 17.12 22.02 -19.55
N PRO A 325 17.63 22.51 -20.71
CA PRO A 325 17.33 23.87 -21.16
C PRO A 325 15.83 24.12 -21.30
N ALA A 326 15.38 25.30 -20.87
CA ALA A 326 13.96 25.64 -20.88
C ALA A 326 13.35 25.67 -22.28
N VAL A 327 12.18 25.04 -22.39
CA VAL A 327 11.30 25.04 -23.56
C VAL A 327 9.85 25.15 -23.07
N PRO A 328 8.92 25.73 -23.85
CA PRO A 328 7.52 25.83 -23.47
C PRO A 328 6.90 24.48 -23.09
N ILE A 329 6.09 24.48 -22.04
CA ILE A 329 5.24 23.35 -21.65
C ILE A 329 3.94 23.49 -22.42
N ASN A 330 3.78 22.71 -23.49
CA ASN A 330 2.57 22.72 -24.33
C ASN A 330 1.60 21.66 -23.81
N VAL A 331 0.32 21.99 -23.71
CA VAL A 331 -0.69 21.09 -23.12
C VAL A 331 -1.91 21.02 -24.01
N TYR A 332 -2.37 19.81 -24.31
CA TYR A 332 -3.76 19.59 -24.70
C TYR A 332 -4.55 19.24 -23.45
N SER A 333 -5.53 20.06 -23.11
CA SER A 333 -6.38 19.94 -21.93
C SER A 333 -7.81 19.65 -22.38
N PHE A 334 -8.37 18.55 -21.87
CA PHE A 334 -9.75 18.16 -22.16
C PHE A 334 -10.48 17.75 -20.89
N GLN A 335 -11.70 18.27 -20.72
CA GLN A 335 -12.58 17.93 -19.62
C GLN A 335 -14.01 17.71 -20.14
N ALA A 336 -14.68 16.66 -19.66
CA ALA A 336 -16.08 16.42 -19.99
C ALA A 336 -16.82 15.65 -18.89
N HIS A 337 -18.10 15.97 -18.70
CA HIS A 337 -19.02 15.28 -17.80
C HIS A 337 -20.02 14.40 -18.56
N PHE A 338 -20.51 13.34 -17.93
CA PHE A 338 -21.55 12.47 -18.48
C PHE A 338 -22.37 11.82 -17.35
N PRO A 339 -23.61 11.35 -17.61
CA PRO A 339 -24.39 10.64 -16.60
C PRO A 339 -23.68 9.36 -16.14
N PRO A 340 -23.55 9.10 -14.83
CA PRO A 340 -22.91 7.88 -14.36
C PRO A 340 -23.70 6.64 -14.77
N PRO A 341 -23.04 5.60 -15.33
CA PRO A 341 -23.70 4.36 -15.68
C PRO A 341 -24.08 3.57 -14.43
N LYS A 342 -25.05 2.65 -14.58
CA LYS A 342 -25.34 1.65 -13.53
C LYS A 342 -24.23 0.60 -13.40
N ASP A 343 -23.55 0.33 -14.51
CA ASP A 343 -22.41 -0.57 -14.60
C ASP A 343 -21.39 0.02 -15.59
N ILE A 344 -20.18 0.32 -15.11
CA ILE A 344 -19.12 0.94 -15.90
C ILE A 344 -18.63 -0.01 -17.01
N THR A 345 -18.68 -1.34 -16.82
CA THR A 345 -18.28 -2.32 -17.84
C THR A 345 -19.15 -2.27 -19.10
N GLN A 346 -20.39 -1.80 -18.95
CA GLN A 346 -21.39 -1.66 -20.02
C GLN A 346 -21.46 -0.23 -20.57
N SER A 347 -20.51 0.65 -20.21
CA SER A 347 -20.52 2.05 -20.64
C SER A 347 -19.73 2.25 -21.93
N GLU A 348 -20.46 2.47 -23.04
CA GLU A 348 -19.88 2.81 -24.35
C GLU A 348 -18.95 4.03 -24.26
N ILE A 349 -19.37 5.09 -23.53
CA ILE A 349 -18.57 6.31 -23.30
C ILE A 349 -17.20 5.98 -22.70
N HIS A 350 -17.16 5.19 -21.61
CA HIS A 350 -15.88 4.82 -20.99
C HIS A 350 -15.03 3.93 -21.91
N ARG A 351 -15.66 3.01 -22.64
CA ARG A 351 -14.97 2.08 -23.56
C ARG A 351 -14.32 2.83 -24.72
N GLU A 352 -15.06 3.67 -25.43
CA GLU A 352 -14.52 4.47 -26.56
C GLU A 352 -13.39 5.40 -26.11
N ILE A 353 -13.53 6.04 -24.94
CA ILE A 353 -12.49 6.87 -24.33
C ILE A 353 -11.23 6.06 -24.05
N LEU A 354 -11.34 4.92 -23.37
CA LEU A 354 -10.17 4.10 -22.98
C LEU A 354 -9.51 3.44 -24.19
N THR A 355 -10.30 2.93 -25.15
CA THR A 355 -9.79 2.37 -26.42
C THR A 355 -9.08 3.45 -27.24
N GLY A 356 -9.67 4.64 -27.37
CA GLY A 356 -9.08 5.77 -28.08
C GLY A 356 -7.78 6.26 -27.47
N LEU A 357 -7.72 6.38 -26.14
CA LEU A 357 -6.52 6.78 -25.42
C LEU A 357 -5.40 5.73 -25.59
N ALA A 358 -5.72 4.45 -25.39
CA ALA A 358 -4.76 3.35 -25.56
C ALA A 358 -4.23 3.27 -27.01
N ALA A 359 -5.09 3.40 -28.01
CA ALA A 359 -4.69 3.38 -29.42
C ALA A 359 -3.74 4.54 -29.80
N ASN A 360 -3.85 5.70 -29.14
CA ASN A 360 -2.97 6.84 -29.33
C ASN A 360 -1.72 6.82 -28.42
N GLN A 361 -1.71 6.03 -27.35
CA GLN A 361 -0.68 6.11 -26.31
C GLN A 361 0.75 5.87 -26.84
N THR A 362 0.94 4.93 -27.76
CA THR A 362 2.25 4.69 -28.40
C THR A 362 2.69 5.88 -29.29
N LEU A 363 1.76 6.61 -29.90
CA LEU A 363 2.06 7.81 -30.67
C LEU A 363 2.48 8.97 -29.76
N PHE A 364 1.81 9.15 -28.62
CA PHE A 364 2.13 10.17 -27.62
C PHE A 364 3.49 9.93 -27.00
N ALA A 365 3.72 8.68 -26.55
CA ALA A 365 4.98 8.18 -26.05
C ALA A 365 6.14 8.53 -27.00
N ASN A 366 6.07 8.12 -28.27
CA ASN A 366 7.13 8.35 -29.27
C ASN A 366 7.48 9.83 -29.53
N HIS A 367 6.67 10.79 -29.07
CA HIS A 367 6.93 12.23 -29.17
C HIS A 367 7.31 12.89 -27.82
N GLY A 368 7.51 12.09 -26.77
CA GLY A 368 7.84 12.58 -25.43
C GLY A 368 6.67 13.29 -24.73
N ILE A 369 5.43 12.95 -25.09
CA ILE A 369 4.21 13.49 -24.47
C ILE A 369 3.90 12.71 -23.19
N ALA A 370 3.83 13.41 -22.06
CA ALA A 370 3.37 12.85 -20.80
C ALA A 370 1.84 12.97 -20.65
N GLY A 371 1.18 11.93 -20.16
CA GLY A 371 -0.27 11.92 -19.97
C GLY A 371 -0.68 11.87 -18.49
N TYR A 372 -1.47 12.85 -18.05
CA TYR A 372 -2.23 12.79 -16.80
C TYR A 372 -3.69 12.54 -17.16
N ASN A 373 -4.13 11.29 -16.96
CA ASN A 373 -5.43 10.83 -17.43
C ASN A 373 -6.27 10.33 -16.26
N PHE A 374 -7.34 11.07 -15.93
CA PHE A 374 -8.27 10.74 -14.86
C PHE A 374 -9.60 10.32 -15.47
N VAL A 375 -9.99 9.07 -15.24
CA VAL A 375 -11.26 8.52 -15.72
C VAL A 375 -12.11 8.20 -14.50
N LEU A 376 -13.26 8.86 -14.37
CA LEU A 376 -14.17 8.72 -13.23
C LEU A 376 -15.58 8.37 -13.73
N PRO A 377 -16.45 7.76 -12.88
CA PRO A 377 -17.74 7.21 -13.32
C PRO A 377 -18.68 8.21 -14.02
N ASN A 378 -18.48 9.52 -13.85
CA ASN A 378 -19.31 10.59 -14.40
C ASN A 378 -18.52 11.74 -15.08
N HIS A 379 -17.19 11.65 -15.19
CA HIS A 379 -16.39 12.66 -15.88
C HIS A 379 -14.97 12.17 -16.22
N VAL A 380 -14.31 12.90 -17.11
CA VAL A 380 -12.89 12.73 -17.46
C VAL A 380 -12.14 14.05 -17.38
N VAL A 381 -10.86 13.96 -17.03
CA VAL A 381 -9.88 15.05 -17.13
C VAL A 381 -8.61 14.48 -17.78
N PHE A 382 -8.20 15.04 -18.91
CA PHE A 382 -7.01 14.62 -19.66
C PHE A 382 -6.08 15.79 -19.89
N LEU A 383 -4.82 15.66 -19.46
CA LEU A 383 -3.73 16.56 -19.84
C LEU A 383 -2.68 15.77 -20.60
N GLN A 384 -2.50 16.08 -21.89
CA GLN A 384 -1.34 15.62 -22.66
C GLN A 384 -0.30 16.74 -22.68
N VAL A 385 0.89 16.49 -22.15
CA VAL A 385 1.90 17.51 -21.82
C VAL A 385 3.17 17.26 -22.62
N MET A 386 3.57 18.24 -23.45
CA MET A 386 4.69 18.15 -24.38
C MET A 386 5.68 19.31 -24.20
N PRO A 387 6.77 19.14 -23.42
CA PRO A 387 7.82 20.14 -23.28
C PRO A 387 8.58 20.31 -24.62
N SER A 388 8.33 21.40 -25.36
CA SER A 388 8.82 21.58 -26.74
C SER A 388 8.88 23.04 -27.18
N SER A 389 9.91 23.38 -27.96
CA SER A 389 10.01 24.65 -28.68
C SER A 389 9.12 24.70 -29.93
N ASP A 390 8.73 23.55 -30.48
CA ASP A 390 7.61 23.48 -31.43
C ASP A 390 6.32 23.38 -30.62
N THR A 391 5.65 24.53 -30.48
CA THR A 391 4.37 24.68 -29.77
C THR A 391 3.17 24.27 -30.64
N SER A 392 3.39 23.97 -31.92
CA SER A 392 2.35 23.57 -32.88
C SER A 392 2.20 22.05 -32.97
N ALA A 393 3.30 21.29 -32.89
CA ALA A 393 3.33 19.85 -33.12
C ALA A 393 2.33 19.07 -32.24
N ILE A 394 2.10 19.49 -30.99
CA ILE A 394 1.14 18.80 -30.11
C ILE A 394 -0.25 18.71 -30.74
N LYS A 395 -0.71 19.79 -31.41
CA LYS A 395 -2.03 19.85 -32.07
C LYS A 395 -2.16 18.83 -33.21
N THR A 396 -1.06 18.51 -33.88
CA THR A 396 -1.02 17.49 -34.93
C THR A 396 -0.91 16.08 -34.35
N ILE A 397 -0.17 15.91 -33.25
CA ILE A 397 0.04 14.60 -32.60
C ILE A 397 -1.24 14.14 -31.86
N THR A 398 -1.95 15.04 -31.19
CA THR A 398 -3.17 14.73 -30.43
C THR A 398 -4.46 14.90 -31.24
N SER A 399 -4.41 15.21 -32.55
CA SER A 399 -5.62 15.52 -33.34
C SER A 399 -6.60 14.35 -33.38
N GLN A 400 -6.14 13.13 -33.66
CA GLN A 400 -7.01 11.96 -33.78
C GLN A 400 -7.71 11.61 -32.46
N TRP A 401 -7.01 11.81 -31.33
CA TRP A 401 -7.58 11.63 -29.99
C TRP A 401 -8.61 12.71 -29.66
N ARG A 402 -8.30 13.98 -29.94
CA ARG A 402 -9.25 15.09 -29.81
C ARG A 402 -10.49 14.86 -30.68
N ASP A 403 -10.31 14.52 -31.95
CA ASP A 403 -11.41 14.40 -32.91
C ASP A 403 -12.36 13.24 -32.53
N LEU A 404 -11.82 12.16 -31.94
CA LEU A 404 -12.61 11.12 -31.27
C LEU A 404 -13.42 11.72 -30.10
N LEU A 405 -12.74 12.36 -29.14
CA LEU A 405 -13.36 12.93 -27.93
C LEU A 405 -14.50 13.90 -28.26
N VAL A 406 -14.29 14.87 -29.16
CA VAL A 406 -15.30 15.89 -29.50
C VAL A 406 -16.44 15.34 -30.37
N SER A 407 -16.30 14.13 -30.91
CA SER A 407 -17.37 13.45 -31.67
C SER A 407 -18.25 12.53 -30.82
N LEU A 408 -17.83 12.23 -29.58
CA LEU A 408 -18.44 11.19 -28.75
C LEU A 408 -19.84 11.61 -28.24
N PRO A 409 -20.91 10.83 -28.51
CA PRO A 409 -22.25 11.20 -28.08
C PRO A 409 -22.44 11.02 -26.57
N GLY A 410 -23.26 11.91 -25.97
CA GLY A 410 -23.69 11.80 -24.58
C GLY A 410 -22.76 12.41 -23.53
N ILE A 411 -21.61 12.96 -23.93
CA ILE A 411 -20.76 13.77 -23.06
C ILE A 411 -21.10 15.27 -23.17
N ILE A 412 -20.82 16.01 -22.10
CA ILE A 412 -20.90 17.47 -22.01
C ILE A 412 -19.47 17.97 -21.81
N ILE A 413 -18.87 18.50 -22.88
CA ILE A 413 -17.51 19.02 -22.88
C ILE A 413 -17.47 20.33 -22.09
N THR A 414 -16.54 20.43 -21.13
CA THR A 414 -16.28 21.63 -20.33
C THR A 414 -14.93 22.29 -20.66
N GLU A 415 -13.98 21.54 -21.23
CA GLU A 415 -12.73 22.08 -21.79
C GLU A 415 -12.28 21.25 -23.00
N ASP A 416 -11.78 21.91 -24.04
CA ASP A 416 -11.14 21.34 -25.24
C ASP A 416 -10.12 22.37 -25.77
N GLU A 417 -9.06 22.59 -24.98
CA GLU A 417 -8.13 23.72 -25.18
C GLU A 417 -6.67 23.28 -25.33
N TYR A 418 -5.91 24.11 -26.06
CA TYR A 418 -4.47 23.94 -26.23
C TYR A 418 -3.73 25.11 -25.61
N HIS A 419 -3.09 24.85 -24.48
CA HIS A 419 -2.30 25.82 -23.72
C HIS A 419 -0.81 25.72 -24.06
N SER A 420 -0.07 26.79 -23.85
CA SER A 420 1.40 26.81 -23.95
C SER A 420 1.94 27.75 -22.89
N PHE A 421 2.75 27.22 -21.97
CA PHE A 421 3.31 27.94 -20.83
C PHE A 421 4.81 28.13 -21.05
N GLU A 422 5.33 29.35 -20.92
CA GLU A 422 6.78 29.60 -21.04
C GLU A 422 7.58 29.01 -19.88
N LYS A 423 6.89 28.75 -18.75
CA LYS A 423 7.46 28.32 -17.47
C LYS A 423 6.76 27.09 -16.92
N PHE A 424 7.48 26.35 -16.09
CA PHE A 424 6.93 25.21 -15.36
C PHE A 424 5.97 25.67 -14.25
N SER A 425 6.32 26.75 -13.56
CA SER A 425 5.51 27.41 -12.53
C SER A 425 4.12 27.81 -13.02
N GLN A 426 4.04 28.37 -14.24
CA GLN A 426 2.78 28.72 -14.91
C GLN A 426 1.92 27.49 -15.26
N TRP A 427 2.56 26.41 -15.71
CA TRP A 427 1.87 25.14 -15.97
C TRP A 427 1.35 24.51 -14.66
N HIS A 428 2.15 24.56 -13.58
CA HIS A 428 1.73 24.06 -12.28
C HIS A 428 0.55 24.86 -11.70
N GLU A 429 0.59 26.19 -11.79
CA GLU A 429 -0.53 27.07 -11.41
C GLU A 429 -1.82 26.74 -12.20
N PHE A 430 -1.69 26.38 -13.48
CA PHE A 430 -2.81 25.87 -14.27
C PHE A 430 -3.33 24.52 -13.76
N THR A 431 -2.46 23.58 -13.37
CA THR A 431 -2.89 22.26 -12.86
C THR A 431 -3.51 22.29 -11.47
N GLU A 432 -3.24 23.30 -10.65
CA GLU A 432 -3.81 23.44 -9.31
C GLU A 432 -5.23 24.07 -9.28
N ARG A 433 -5.83 24.32 -10.45
CA ARG A 433 -7.23 24.72 -10.57
C ARG A 433 -8.16 23.62 -10.00
N PRO A 434 -9.22 23.92 -9.24
CA PRO A 434 -10.07 22.92 -8.58
C PRO A 434 -10.71 21.86 -9.49
N GLU A 435 -10.89 22.19 -10.77
CA GLU A 435 -11.41 21.30 -11.80
C GLU A 435 -10.39 20.20 -12.16
N ILE A 436 -9.10 20.57 -12.17
CA ILE A 436 -7.96 19.78 -12.66
C ILE A 436 -7.16 19.12 -11.51
N SER A 437 -7.06 19.75 -10.33
CA SER A 437 -6.22 19.26 -9.23
C SER A 437 -6.78 17.98 -8.60
N ARG A 438 -6.26 16.83 -9.05
CA ARG A 438 -6.61 15.48 -8.56
C ARG A 438 -5.45 14.76 -7.86
N ASN A 439 -4.22 15.23 -8.01
CA ASN A 439 -3.00 14.49 -7.65
C ASN A 439 -2.57 14.63 -6.17
N GLY A 440 -3.02 15.67 -5.46
CA GLY A 440 -2.44 16.03 -4.16
C GLY A 440 -3.38 16.61 -3.08
N PRO A 441 -4.63 16.14 -2.90
CA PRO A 441 -5.42 16.56 -1.74
C PRO A 441 -4.87 15.89 -0.46
N VAL A 442 -4.42 16.71 0.50
CA VAL A 442 -3.75 16.26 1.75
C VAL A 442 -4.58 16.58 2.99
N GLY A 443 -4.12 16.14 4.17
CA GLY A 443 -4.92 16.22 5.39
C GLY A 443 -6.14 15.29 5.36
N LEU A 444 -6.07 14.25 4.52
CA LEU A 444 -7.06 13.19 4.32
C LEU A 444 -6.42 11.83 4.64
N GLY A 445 -7.24 10.81 4.80
CA GLY A 445 -6.81 9.43 4.67
C GLY A 445 -6.83 8.97 3.21
N PHE A 446 -6.00 8.00 2.85
CA PHE A 446 -5.84 7.52 1.47
C PHE A 446 -5.34 6.07 1.40
N ASN A 447 -5.82 5.32 0.40
CA ASN A 447 -5.18 4.10 -0.10
C ASN A 447 -4.92 4.25 -1.60
N GLY A 448 -3.74 3.84 -2.04
CA GLY A 448 -3.40 3.66 -3.45
C GLY A 448 -3.00 2.21 -3.73
N ALA A 449 -3.19 1.77 -4.97
CA ALA A 449 -2.69 0.52 -5.50
C ALA A 449 -2.31 0.73 -6.98
N GLY A 450 -1.05 0.47 -7.31
CA GLY A 450 -0.47 0.74 -8.63
C GLY A 450 -0.15 -0.52 -9.45
N ARG A 451 -0.08 -0.39 -10.78
CA ARG A 451 0.43 -1.43 -11.69
C ARG A 451 0.97 -0.87 -13.01
N PHE A 452 2.16 -1.32 -13.39
CA PHE A 452 2.75 -1.02 -14.69
C PHE A 452 2.03 -1.76 -15.81
N ILE A 453 1.76 -1.07 -16.91
CA ILE A 453 1.12 -1.60 -18.13
C ILE A 453 2.14 -1.60 -19.28
N PRO A 454 2.68 -2.77 -19.68
CA PRO A 454 3.69 -2.88 -20.74
C PRO A 454 3.21 -2.44 -22.13
N ARG A 455 4.13 -1.93 -22.95
CA ARG A 455 3.93 -1.48 -24.34
C ARG A 455 3.22 -2.51 -25.22
N ASP A 456 3.46 -3.80 -24.99
CA ASP A 456 2.83 -4.89 -25.75
C ASP A 456 1.30 -5.00 -25.57
N LEU A 457 0.75 -4.42 -24.50
CA LEU A 457 -0.71 -4.31 -24.32
C LEU A 457 -1.36 -3.26 -25.23
N PHE A 458 -0.57 -2.42 -25.91
CA PHE A 458 -1.03 -1.37 -26.83
C PHE A 458 -0.77 -1.70 -28.30
N ASN A 459 -0.08 -2.82 -28.59
CA ASN A 459 0.39 -3.18 -29.94
C ASN A 459 -0.67 -3.82 -30.85
N SER A 460 -1.88 -4.14 -30.36
CA SER A 460 -2.98 -4.69 -31.16
C SER A 460 -4.35 -4.35 -30.57
N SER A 461 -5.41 -4.36 -31.39
CA SER A 461 -6.78 -4.15 -30.89
C SER A 461 -7.15 -5.18 -29.82
N GLN A 462 -6.86 -6.47 -30.03
CA GLN A 462 -7.14 -7.52 -29.04
C GLN A 462 -6.36 -7.32 -27.71
N SER A 463 -5.18 -6.69 -27.76
CA SER A 463 -4.43 -6.31 -26.56
C SER A 463 -5.10 -5.13 -25.84
N VAL A 464 -5.50 -4.11 -26.61
CA VAL A 464 -6.20 -2.92 -26.11
C VAL A 464 -7.56 -3.29 -25.52
N ASP A 465 -8.37 -4.11 -26.19
CA ASP A 465 -9.68 -4.58 -25.71
C ASP A 465 -9.56 -5.19 -24.30
N LYS A 466 -8.56 -6.05 -24.09
CA LYS A 466 -8.27 -6.67 -22.77
C LYS A 466 -7.85 -5.64 -21.72
N LEU A 467 -6.99 -4.69 -22.09
CA LEU A 467 -6.55 -3.61 -21.20
C LEU A 467 -7.73 -2.72 -20.79
N VAL A 468 -8.57 -2.35 -21.74
CA VAL A 468 -9.80 -1.58 -21.52
C VAL A 468 -10.77 -2.36 -20.63
N ASP A 469 -11.00 -3.64 -20.89
CA ASP A 469 -11.82 -4.51 -20.04
C ASP A 469 -11.28 -4.59 -18.61
N ALA A 470 -9.96 -4.65 -18.41
CA ALA A 470 -9.36 -4.63 -17.07
C ALA A 470 -9.56 -3.28 -16.36
N VAL A 471 -9.37 -2.14 -17.03
CA VAL A 471 -9.64 -0.81 -16.46
C VAL A 471 -11.12 -0.65 -16.10
N LEU A 472 -12.02 -0.99 -17.01
CA LEU A 472 -13.47 -0.95 -16.77
C LEU A 472 -13.89 -1.87 -15.61
N SER A 473 -13.28 -3.06 -15.51
CA SER A 473 -13.55 -4.01 -14.42
C SER A 473 -13.04 -3.48 -13.08
N ALA A 474 -11.84 -2.90 -13.02
CA ALA A 474 -11.28 -2.29 -11.81
C ALA A 474 -12.13 -1.09 -11.34
N MET A 475 -12.53 -0.21 -12.27
CA MET A 475 -13.44 0.90 -12.00
C MET A 475 -14.79 0.40 -11.48
N GLN A 476 -15.44 -0.56 -12.14
CA GLN A 476 -16.73 -1.11 -11.70
C GLN A 476 -16.63 -1.84 -10.36
N PHE A 477 -15.56 -2.62 -10.14
CA PHE A 477 -15.32 -3.34 -8.90
C PHE A 477 -15.28 -2.39 -7.70
N SER A 478 -14.55 -1.28 -7.85
CA SER A 478 -14.45 -0.20 -6.88
C SER A 478 -15.79 0.54 -6.71
N TYR A 479 -16.41 0.97 -7.81
CA TYR A 479 -17.64 1.75 -7.80
C TYR A 479 -18.80 1.01 -7.11
N ALA A 480 -19.00 -0.26 -7.46
CA ALA A 480 -20.04 -1.12 -6.88
C ALA A 480 -19.84 -1.43 -5.38
N ARG A 481 -18.66 -1.12 -4.81
CA ARG A 481 -18.32 -1.29 -3.39
C ARG A 481 -18.03 0.03 -2.68
N HIS A 482 -18.41 1.17 -3.27
CA HIS A 482 -18.18 2.53 -2.74
C HIS A 482 -16.70 2.96 -2.63
N GLY A 483 -15.78 2.28 -3.33
CA GLY A 483 -14.36 2.65 -3.46
C GLY A 483 -14.09 3.85 -4.38
N GLY A 484 -15.13 4.55 -4.84
CA GLY A 484 -15.03 5.75 -5.68
C GLY A 484 -15.09 5.50 -7.19
N GLY A 485 -14.54 4.38 -7.67
CA GLY A 485 -14.65 3.96 -9.07
C GLY A 485 -13.79 4.73 -10.08
N GLY A 486 -12.89 5.61 -9.63
CA GLY A 486 -11.96 6.32 -10.52
C GLY A 486 -10.66 5.56 -10.78
N ALA A 487 -10.07 5.79 -11.95
CA ALA A 487 -8.76 5.28 -12.34
C ALA A 487 -7.84 6.44 -12.78
N GLN A 488 -6.57 6.37 -12.40
CA GLN A 488 -5.51 7.31 -12.79
C GLN A 488 -4.54 6.57 -13.73
N LEU A 489 -4.43 6.98 -14.99
CA LEU A 489 -3.61 6.32 -16.01
C LEU A 489 -2.42 7.23 -16.35
N TYR A 490 -1.34 7.15 -15.57
CA TYR A 490 -0.19 8.04 -15.72
C TYR A 490 0.73 7.55 -16.84
N ALA A 491 0.76 8.28 -17.96
CA ALA A 491 1.74 8.12 -19.02
C ALA A 491 2.97 9.01 -18.78
N THR A 492 3.56 8.91 -17.59
CA THR A 492 4.69 9.75 -17.12
C THR A 492 6.01 8.98 -17.04
N GLY A 493 6.02 7.72 -17.49
CA GLY A 493 7.18 6.82 -17.43
C GLY A 493 8.29 7.17 -18.44
N PRO A 494 9.49 6.58 -18.27
CA PRO A 494 10.67 6.85 -19.09
C PRO A 494 10.75 5.92 -20.32
N ASP A 495 9.64 5.65 -20.99
CA ASP A 495 9.49 4.52 -21.94
C ASP A 495 10.34 4.64 -23.22
N ASN A 496 10.75 5.86 -23.58
CA ASN A 496 11.68 6.14 -24.68
C ASN A 496 13.16 6.00 -24.29
N LEU A 497 13.46 5.81 -23.00
CA LEU A 497 14.82 5.72 -22.47
C LEU A 497 15.10 4.27 -22.07
N PRO A 498 15.80 3.49 -22.92
CA PRO A 498 16.03 2.07 -22.67
C PRO A 498 16.90 1.87 -21.42
N ASP A 499 16.75 0.71 -20.77
CA ASP A 499 17.58 0.41 -19.61
C ASP A 499 19.07 0.31 -19.99
N ASN A 500 19.91 0.80 -19.09
CA ASN A 500 21.36 0.80 -19.17
C ASN A 500 22.01 0.22 -17.90
N GLY A 501 21.21 -0.25 -16.94
CA GLY A 501 21.66 -0.84 -15.68
C GLY A 501 22.27 0.14 -14.66
N LYS A 502 22.26 1.45 -14.93
CA LYS A 502 22.87 2.48 -14.06
C LYS A 502 21.98 2.93 -12.91
N THR A 503 20.68 2.68 -13.01
CA THR A 503 19.69 2.89 -11.94
C THR A 503 19.25 1.56 -11.35
N SER A 504 18.66 1.57 -10.16
CA SER A 504 18.14 0.38 -9.48
C SER A 504 16.61 0.37 -9.36
N VAL A 505 15.90 1.15 -10.15
CA VAL A 505 14.43 1.04 -10.29
C VAL A 505 14.06 -0.28 -10.95
N ASN A 506 12.83 -0.75 -10.75
CA ASN A 506 12.32 -1.94 -11.44
C ASN A 506 12.42 -1.75 -12.98
N PRO A 507 13.18 -2.59 -13.72
CA PRO A 507 13.41 -2.43 -15.16
C PRO A 507 12.14 -2.39 -16.02
N ILE A 508 11.02 -2.91 -15.50
CA ILE A 508 9.70 -2.88 -16.15
C ILE A 508 9.25 -1.45 -16.50
N TRP A 509 9.70 -0.43 -15.74
CA TRP A 509 9.53 0.99 -16.08
C TRP A 509 9.89 1.31 -17.54
N ARG A 510 10.95 0.71 -18.08
CA ARG A 510 11.52 1.03 -19.40
C ARG A 510 10.72 0.45 -20.56
N ASN A 511 9.72 -0.40 -20.29
CA ASN A 511 8.81 -0.94 -21.30
C ASN A 511 7.32 -0.66 -20.96
N SER A 512 7.01 0.28 -20.07
CA SER A 512 5.65 0.53 -19.61
C SER A 512 5.14 1.89 -20.06
N LEU A 513 3.94 1.91 -20.67
CA LEU A 513 3.33 3.15 -21.16
C LEU A 513 2.40 3.82 -20.15
N TRP A 514 1.79 3.05 -19.24
CA TRP A 514 1.07 3.57 -18.08
C TRP A 514 1.64 2.98 -16.79
N GLU A 515 1.73 3.80 -15.75
CA GLU A 515 1.50 3.35 -14.38
C GLU A 515 0.03 3.63 -14.07
N VAL A 516 -0.76 2.58 -13.81
CA VAL A 516 -2.17 2.72 -13.45
C VAL A 516 -2.28 2.73 -11.93
N VAL A 517 -2.76 3.83 -11.37
CA VAL A 517 -3.03 3.98 -9.94
C VAL A 517 -4.54 3.99 -9.70
N MET A 518 -5.01 3.01 -8.95
CA MET A 518 -6.34 2.98 -8.38
C MET A 518 -6.25 3.50 -6.94
N GLY A 519 -7.18 4.34 -6.50
CA GLY A 519 -7.09 4.91 -5.15
C GLY A 519 -8.38 5.56 -4.65
N GLN A 520 -8.48 5.73 -3.34
CA GLN A 520 -9.63 6.33 -2.68
C GLN A 520 -9.20 7.15 -1.46
N PHE A 521 -9.87 8.28 -1.24
CA PHE A 521 -9.67 9.17 -0.09
C PHE A 521 -10.79 9.04 0.94
N TRP A 522 -10.50 9.36 2.20
CA TRP A 522 -11.49 9.45 3.28
C TRP A 522 -11.13 10.52 4.32
N THR A 523 -12.08 10.90 5.17
CA THR A 523 -11.85 11.91 6.23
C THR A 523 -11.70 11.27 7.61
N THR A 524 -11.48 12.06 8.65
CA THR A 524 -11.61 11.61 10.05
C THR A 524 -13.04 11.19 10.42
N ALA A 525 -14.07 11.70 9.74
CA ALA A 525 -15.47 11.33 9.98
C ALA A 525 -15.86 9.96 9.40
N THR A 526 -15.11 9.42 8.42
CA THR A 526 -15.34 8.06 7.90
C THR A 526 -15.10 7.01 8.99
N PRO A 527 -16.08 6.14 9.33
CA PRO A 527 -15.95 5.17 10.42
C PRO A 527 -14.79 4.18 10.18
N PRO A 528 -14.03 3.74 11.22
CA PRO A 528 -12.89 2.84 11.05
C PRO A 528 -13.25 1.48 10.42
N ASP A 529 -14.43 0.99 10.73
CA ASP A 529 -15.09 -0.20 10.17
C ASP A 529 -15.45 -0.06 8.68
N VAL A 530 -15.50 1.16 8.15
CA VAL A 530 -15.67 1.44 6.71
C VAL A 530 -14.31 1.65 6.00
N ARG A 531 -13.29 2.16 6.70
CA ARG A 531 -11.94 2.36 6.14
C ARG A 531 -11.26 1.05 5.75
N SER A 532 -11.27 0.07 6.64
CA SER A 532 -10.55 -1.19 6.39
C SER A 532 -11.11 -1.95 5.18
N PRO A 533 -12.45 -2.01 4.96
CA PRO A 533 -13.03 -2.42 3.69
C PRO A 533 -12.58 -1.57 2.50
N ILE A 534 -12.59 -0.24 2.58
CA ILE A 534 -12.12 0.63 1.48
C ILE A 534 -10.66 0.31 1.09
N GLN A 535 -9.79 0.10 2.08
CA GLN A 535 -8.39 -0.29 1.84
C GLN A 535 -8.32 -1.64 1.11
N LYS A 536 -9.01 -2.68 1.61
CA LYS A 536 -9.09 -3.99 0.95
C LYS A 536 -9.65 -3.90 -0.48
N ILE A 537 -10.71 -3.11 -0.69
CA ILE A 537 -11.31 -2.86 -2.02
C ILE A 537 -10.29 -2.24 -2.97
N VAL A 538 -9.55 -1.20 -2.55
CA VAL A 538 -8.52 -0.57 -3.40
C VAL A 538 -7.40 -1.56 -3.73
N SER A 539 -6.89 -2.30 -2.75
CA SER A 539 -5.86 -3.33 -3.00
C SER A 539 -6.35 -4.43 -3.96
N GLU A 540 -7.63 -4.80 -3.92
CA GLU A 540 -8.24 -5.76 -4.87
C GLU A 540 -8.46 -5.20 -6.29
N THR A 541 -8.50 -3.87 -6.48
CA THR A 541 -8.73 -3.28 -7.83
C THR A 541 -7.58 -3.50 -8.81
N ILE A 542 -6.37 -3.86 -8.35
CA ILE A 542 -5.24 -4.14 -9.25
C ILE A 542 -5.16 -5.60 -9.73
N GLU A 543 -6.01 -6.49 -9.23
CA GLU A 543 -6.00 -7.91 -9.65
C GLU A 543 -6.30 -8.13 -11.15
N PRO A 544 -7.21 -7.38 -11.82
CA PRO A 544 -7.35 -7.41 -13.27
C PRO A 544 -6.04 -7.07 -14.01
N PHE A 545 -5.26 -6.10 -13.49
CA PHE A 545 -3.98 -5.73 -14.10
C PHE A 545 -2.88 -6.75 -13.79
N LYS A 546 -2.85 -7.34 -12.59
CA LYS A 546 -1.96 -8.48 -12.27
C LYS A 546 -2.21 -9.69 -13.17
N ALA A 547 -3.48 -10.00 -13.47
CA ALA A 547 -3.85 -11.06 -14.41
C ALA A 547 -3.40 -10.77 -15.85
N LEU A 548 -3.42 -9.50 -16.29
CA LEU A 548 -2.83 -9.09 -17.58
C LEU A 548 -1.30 -9.01 -17.56
N THR A 549 -0.68 -8.85 -16.39
CA THR A 549 0.76 -8.65 -16.22
C THR A 549 1.39 -9.62 -15.19
N PRO A 550 1.34 -10.96 -15.41
CA PRO A 550 2.02 -11.92 -14.53
C PRO A 550 3.52 -11.61 -14.41
N GLY A 551 4.04 -11.59 -13.18
CA GLY A 551 5.43 -11.18 -12.90
C GLY A 551 5.73 -9.68 -13.06
N GLY A 552 4.74 -8.89 -13.50
CA GLY A 552 4.82 -7.44 -13.67
C GLY A 552 5.08 -6.66 -12.37
N GLY A 553 5.38 -5.37 -12.50
CA GLY A 553 5.76 -4.49 -11.39
C GLY A 553 4.81 -3.32 -11.13
N CYS A 554 5.24 -2.43 -10.25
CA CYS A 554 4.61 -1.16 -9.89
C CYS A 554 5.66 -0.20 -9.30
N TYR A 555 5.42 1.11 -9.37
CA TYR A 555 6.23 2.12 -8.73
C TYR A 555 6.17 2.02 -7.20
N MET A 556 7.32 1.77 -6.56
CA MET A 556 7.45 1.52 -5.12
C MET A 556 6.95 2.63 -4.17
N ASN A 557 6.56 3.80 -4.70
CA ASN A 557 6.01 4.91 -3.94
C ASN A 557 4.48 5.02 -4.07
N GLU A 558 3.88 4.54 -5.15
CA GLU A 558 2.44 4.68 -5.48
C GLU A 558 1.71 3.33 -5.58
N GLY A 559 2.42 2.23 -5.28
CA GLY A 559 1.86 0.89 -5.18
C GLY A 559 1.00 0.64 -3.95
N ASP A 560 0.66 -0.62 -3.71
CA ASP A 560 -0.14 -1.02 -2.56
C ASP A 560 0.72 -1.31 -1.32
N TRP A 561 0.39 -0.68 -0.19
CA TRP A 561 1.06 -0.92 1.08
C TRP A 561 0.77 -2.32 1.65
N THR A 562 -0.24 -3.06 1.15
CA THR A 562 -0.53 -4.46 1.55
C THR A 562 0.19 -5.52 0.70
N GLU A 563 0.19 -5.42 -0.65
CA GLU A 563 0.94 -6.21 -1.67
C GLU A 563 1.99 -7.18 -1.14
N GLU A 564 1.68 -8.48 -1.15
CA GLU A 564 2.51 -9.49 -0.47
C GLU A 564 3.84 -9.74 -1.19
N ASN A 565 3.84 -9.72 -2.53
CA ASN A 565 5.01 -9.97 -3.38
C ASN A 565 5.82 -8.69 -3.66
N TRP A 566 5.89 -7.78 -2.69
CA TRP A 566 6.46 -6.44 -2.85
C TRP A 566 7.92 -6.44 -3.30
N GLN A 567 8.72 -7.46 -2.99
CA GLN A 567 10.10 -7.58 -3.48
C GLN A 567 10.14 -7.61 -5.01
N GLN A 568 9.37 -8.51 -5.63
CA GLN A 568 9.27 -8.61 -7.09
C GLN A 568 8.52 -7.42 -7.67
N THR A 569 7.38 -7.05 -7.08
CA THR A 569 6.51 -5.99 -7.62
C THR A 569 7.22 -4.62 -7.63
N PHE A 570 8.00 -4.27 -6.60
CA PHE A 570 8.65 -2.96 -6.49
C PHE A 570 10.10 -2.91 -6.99
N PHE A 571 10.85 -4.02 -6.95
CA PHE A 571 12.27 -4.05 -7.28
C PHE A 571 12.67 -5.07 -8.36
N GLY A 572 11.82 -6.07 -8.63
CA GLY A 572 12.09 -7.12 -9.60
C GLY A 572 13.42 -7.84 -9.36
N GLU A 573 14.12 -8.17 -10.45
CA GLU A 573 15.43 -8.85 -10.42
C GLU A 573 16.53 -8.06 -9.68
N HIS A 574 16.34 -6.78 -9.40
CA HIS A 574 17.32 -5.96 -8.68
C HIS A 574 17.29 -6.18 -7.16
N TYR A 575 16.26 -6.85 -6.60
CA TYR A 575 16.09 -6.98 -5.15
C TYR A 575 17.30 -7.61 -4.43
N ASP A 576 17.89 -8.67 -4.97
CA ASP A 576 19.03 -9.34 -4.31
C ASP A 576 20.31 -8.51 -4.33
N ARG A 577 20.58 -7.77 -5.42
CA ARG A 577 21.71 -6.82 -5.47
C ARG A 577 21.47 -5.69 -4.47
N LEU A 578 20.27 -5.11 -4.45
CA LEU A 578 19.87 -4.08 -3.48
C LEU A 578 20.04 -4.58 -2.03
N LEU A 579 19.59 -5.80 -1.73
CA LEU A 579 19.73 -6.42 -0.42
C LEU A 579 21.20 -6.66 -0.04
N SER A 580 22.07 -6.96 -1.02
CA SER A 580 23.52 -7.08 -0.79
C SER A 580 24.17 -5.74 -0.45
N VAL A 581 23.74 -4.63 -1.09
CA VAL A 581 24.20 -3.28 -0.77
C VAL A 581 23.67 -2.85 0.60
N LYS A 582 22.37 -3.05 0.88
CA LYS A 582 21.75 -2.80 2.19
C LYS A 582 22.54 -3.45 3.33
N LYS A 583 22.85 -4.74 3.21
CA LYS A 583 23.66 -5.49 4.20
C LYS A 583 25.10 -4.99 4.35
N ARG A 584 25.65 -4.27 3.37
CA ARG A 584 27.00 -3.67 3.42
C ARG A 584 27.03 -2.34 4.17
N TYR A 585 26.08 -1.45 3.88
CA TYR A 585 26.05 -0.08 4.44
C TYR A 585 25.22 0.09 5.70
N ASP A 586 24.27 -0.81 5.96
CA ASP A 586 23.52 -0.92 7.22
C ASP A 586 23.37 -2.40 7.64
N PRO A 587 24.46 -3.02 8.14
CA PRO A 587 24.43 -4.40 8.64
C PRO A 587 23.64 -4.56 9.96
N THR A 588 23.21 -3.45 10.58
CA THR A 588 22.44 -3.43 11.82
C THR A 588 20.94 -3.31 11.62
N GLY A 589 20.47 -2.87 10.45
CA GLY A 589 19.05 -2.56 10.21
C GLY A 589 18.58 -1.28 10.90
N LEU A 590 19.49 -0.31 11.11
CA LEU A 590 19.17 1.01 11.68
C LEU A 590 18.12 1.75 10.83
N PHE A 591 18.25 1.68 9.50
CA PHE A 591 17.33 2.28 8.56
C PHE A 591 16.24 1.27 8.16
N ASN A 592 15.22 1.10 8.99
CA ASN A 592 14.15 0.11 8.78
C ASN A 592 12.76 0.75 8.63
N CYS A 593 12.18 0.60 7.43
CA CYS A 593 10.88 1.10 7.04
C CYS A 593 10.05 0.04 6.28
N TRP A 594 8.72 0.21 6.28
CA TRP A 594 7.77 -0.77 5.72
C TRP A 594 8.01 -0.98 4.22
N LYS A 595 8.23 -2.24 3.80
CA LYS A 595 8.53 -2.63 2.40
C LYS A 595 9.74 -1.90 1.77
N CYS A 596 10.62 -1.35 2.60
CA CYS A 596 11.96 -0.97 2.21
C CYS A 596 12.82 -2.22 2.02
N VAL A 597 13.97 -2.11 1.33
CA VAL A 597 14.86 -3.27 1.14
C VAL A 597 15.40 -3.75 2.51
N CYS A 598 15.27 -5.06 2.76
CA CYS A 598 15.46 -5.70 4.07
C CYS A 598 14.41 -5.33 5.15
N GLY A 599 13.28 -4.72 4.78
CA GLY A 599 12.17 -4.35 5.67
C GLY A 599 11.30 -5.53 6.11
N THR A 600 11.90 -6.54 6.74
CA THR A 600 11.15 -7.62 7.41
C THR A 600 10.78 -7.24 8.84
N LEU A 601 9.59 -7.65 9.29
CA LEU A 601 9.11 -7.43 10.65
C LEU A 601 9.87 -8.36 11.62
N GLN A 602 10.99 -7.89 12.17
CA GLN A 602 11.91 -8.68 12.98
C GLN A 602 11.41 -8.90 14.42
N ILE A 603 10.28 -9.61 14.57
CA ILE A 603 9.82 -10.15 15.86
C ILE A 603 10.86 -11.18 16.33
N GLY A 604 11.58 -10.85 17.40
CA GLY A 604 12.84 -11.50 17.73
C GLY A 604 12.72 -12.91 18.32
N LEU A 605 12.98 -13.94 17.51
CA LEU A 605 13.48 -15.24 17.98
C LEU A 605 14.86 -15.52 17.34
N GLY A 606 15.90 -15.02 18.00
CA GLY A 606 17.27 -15.07 17.49
C GLY A 606 17.93 -16.44 17.59
N ILE A 607 17.80 -17.27 16.55
CA ILE A 607 18.70 -18.41 16.29
C ILE A 607 19.23 -18.31 14.86
N GLY A 608 20.26 -17.48 14.69
CA GLY A 608 21.02 -17.41 13.44
C GLY A 608 21.97 -18.61 13.32
N VAL A 609 21.60 -19.62 12.53
CA VAL A 609 22.52 -20.69 12.11
C VAL A 609 23.39 -20.15 10.98
N ARG A 610 24.72 -20.15 11.17
CA ARG A 610 25.66 -19.92 10.05
C ARG A 610 25.59 -21.07 9.06
N VAL A 611 25.40 -20.76 7.79
CA VAL A 611 25.74 -21.69 6.70
C VAL A 611 27.17 -21.36 6.27
N ASP A 612 28.15 -21.85 7.03
CA ASP A 612 29.54 -21.83 6.59
C ASP A 612 29.68 -22.86 5.45
N ALA A 613 29.72 -22.37 4.21
CA ALA A 613 29.63 -23.18 2.98
C ALA A 613 30.93 -23.97 2.66
N ALA A 614 31.23 -24.98 3.48
CA ALA A 614 32.38 -25.87 3.33
C ALA A 614 32.19 -26.90 2.20
N PHE A 615 32.24 -26.46 0.95
CA PHE A 615 32.39 -27.36 -0.22
C PHE A 615 33.79 -28.00 -0.21
N GLY A 616 33.89 -29.30 0.01
CA GLY A 616 35.19 -29.98 0.16
C GLY A 616 35.18 -31.50 0.30
N GLY A 617 34.21 -32.21 -0.30
CA GLY A 617 34.21 -33.67 -0.31
C GLY A 617 35.36 -34.23 -1.17
N SER A 618 36.32 -34.92 -0.55
CA SER A 618 37.50 -35.49 -1.24
C SER A 618 37.30 -36.95 -1.63
N PRO A 619 37.59 -37.33 -2.89
CA PRO A 619 38.13 -38.64 -3.23
C PRO A 619 39.65 -38.67 -2.99
N GLY A 620 40.23 -39.87 -2.85
CA GLY A 620 41.69 -40.04 -2.70
C GLY A 620 42.47 -39.72 -3.97
N GLY A 621 43.78 -39.41 -3.81
CA GLY A 621 44.72 -39.20 -4.92
C GLY A 621 45.24 -40.50 -5.57
N PRO A 622 46.44 -40.53 -6.21
CA PRO A 622 47.63 -39.75 -5.82
C PRO A 622 48.40 -39.03 -6.95
N HIS A 623 49.37 -38.20 -6.54
CA HIS A 623 50.58 -37.73 -7.26
C HIS A 623 50.50 -37.28 -8.74
N LEU A 624 50.92 -36.03 -9.00
CA LEU A 624 52.29 -35.75 -9.47
C LEU A 624 52.67 -34.26 -9.27
N THR A 625 53.89 -33.87 -9.64
CA THR A 625 54.59 -32.66 -9.16
C THR A 625 54.96 -31.65 -10.27
N GLY A 626 55.10 -30.37 -9.87
CA GLY A 626 55.72 -29.29 -10.66
C GLY A 626 54.74 -28.52 -11.56
N GLU A 627 55.03 -27.28 -11.98
CA GLU A 627 55.97 -26.26 -11.47
C GLU A 627 55.56 -24.90 -12.07
N ALA A 628 55.97 -23.78 -11.47
CA ALA A 628 55.82 -22.42 -12.05
C ALA A 628 57.03 -22.13 -13.01
N PRO A 629 57.11 -21.03 -13.82
CA PRO A 629 56.52 -19.70 -13.55
C PRO A 629 56.17 -18.78 -14.77
N ARG A 630 55.75 -17.53 -14.45
CA ARG A 630 56.14 -16.19 -14.99
C ARG A 630 56.74 -16.06 -16.42
N ALA A 631 56.52 -14.99 -17.22
CA ALA A 631 55.97 -13.65 -16.94
C ALA A 631 55.66 -12.82 -18.23
N PHE A 632 54.93 -11.70 -18.05
CA PHE A 632 54.93 -10.42 -18.82
C PHE A 632 55.53 -10.35 -20.25
N HIS A 633 54.74 -9.90 -21.25
CA HIS A 633 54.72 -8.48 -21.65
C HIS A 633 53.60 -8.09 -22.65
N ASP A 634 53.27 -6.80 -22.63
CA ASP A 634 52.36 -5.99 -23.49
C ASP A 634 53.21 -5.20 -24.54
N PRO A 635 52.71 -4.48 -25.60
CA PRO A 635 51.35 -4.21 -26.08
C PRO A 635 51.05 -4.43 -27.60
N SER A 636 49.84 -4.02 -28.02
CA SER A 636 49.30 -3.82 -29.40
C SER A 636 50.07 -2.78 -30.27
N PRO A 637 49.77 -2.53 -31.58
CA PRO A 637 48.50 -1.91 -32.07
C PRO A 637 48.02 -2.25 -33.51
N HIS A 638 46.93 -1.59 -33.95
CA HIS A 638 46.44 -1.38 -35.35
C HIS A 638 45.80 -2.58 -36.11
N THR A 639 44.86 -2.44 -37.08
CA THR A 639 43.95 -1.32 -37.48
C THR A 639 42.74 -1.86 -38.28
N THR A 640 41.56 -1.32 -37.98
CA THR A 640 40.47 -0.85 -38.87
C THR A 640 39.97 -1.64 -40.12
N GLU A 641 38.64 -1.62 -40.24
CA GLU A 641 37.82 -1.47 -41.47
C GLU A 641 37.23 -2.69 -42.24
N HIS A 642 35.90 -2.78 -42.11
CA HIS A 642 34.89 -2.74 -43.19
C HIS A 642 34.39 -4.01 -43.95
N ARG A 643 33.05 -4.15 -43.86
CA ARG A 643 32.05 -4.45 -44.93
C ARG A 643 31.62 -5.88 -45.28
N ARG A 644 30.37 -6.13 -44.85
CA ARG A 644 29.15 -6.50 -45.65
C ARG A 644 28.67 -7.96 -45.63
N PHE A 645 27.40 -8.07 -45.22
CA PHE A 645 26.32 -8.93 -45.75
C PHE A 645 26.55 -10.45 -45.87
N LEU A 646 25.71 -11.19 -45.14
CA LEU A 646 24.76 -12.08 -45.81
C LEU A 646 23.36 -11.90 -45.19
N GLN A 647 22.31 -12.03 -46.01
CA GLN A 647 20.93 -12.12 -45.53
C GLN A 647 20.52 -13.58 -45.43
N PHE A 648 19.56 -13.90 -44.55
CA PHE A 648 18.68 -15.04 -44.74
C PHE A 648 17.22 -14.62 -44.56
N LYS A 649 16.38 -15.03 -45.52
CA LYS A 649 14.91 -14.93 -45.45
C LYS A 649 14.36 -16.35 -45.28
N MET A 650 13.26 -16.49 -44.54
CA MET A 650 12.29 -17.53 -44.82
C MET A 650 10.85 -17.00 -44.83
N ARG A 651 10.13 -17.42 -45.87
CA ARG A 651 8.69 -17.48 -46.11
C ARG A 651 8.53 -18.68 -47.06
N ALA A 652 7.44 -19.41 -47.16
CA ALA A 652 6.25 -19.65 -46.32
C ALA A 652 5.46 -20.75 -47.07
N ALA A 653 4.61 -21.53 -46.41
CA ALA A 653 3.67 -22.42 -47.08
C ALA A 653 2.42 -22.62 -46.23
N SER A 654 1.26 -22.77 -46.87
CA SER A 654 -0.06 -22.81 -46.23
C SER A 654 -0.79 -24.11 -46.51
N ALA A 655 -1.76 -24.45 -45.66
CA ALA A 655 -2.84 -25.38 -45.98
C ALA A 655 -4.16 -24.88 -45.36
N THR A 656 -5.29 -25.13 -46.04
CA THR A 656 -6.61 -24.58 -45.71
C THR A 656 -7.67 -25.67 -45.85
N LEU A 657 -8.65 -25.73 -44.95
CA LEU A 657 -9.93 -26.42 -45.21
C LEU A 657 -11.09 -25.79 -44.40
N MET A 658 -12.32 -25.98 -44.86
CA MET A 658 -13.57 -25.41 -44.30
C MET A 658 -14.54 -26.51 -43.89
N ALA A 659 -15.43 -26.27 -42.90
CA ALA A 659 -16.87 -26.61 -42.94
C ALA A 659 -17.66 -26.21 -41.66
N LEU A 660 -18.97 -25.99 -41.87
CA LEU A 660 -20.11 -25.82 -40.94
C LEU A 660 -21.31 -26.59 -41.60
N PRO A 661 -22.58 -26.64 -41.10
CA PRO A 661 -23.22 -26.16 -39.84
C PRO A 661 -24.14 -27.23 -39.16
N LEU A 662 -24.93 -26.86 -38.11
CA LEU A 662 -26.42 -27.04 -37.97
C LEU A 662 -27.01 -27.27 -36.54
N LEU A 663 -27.62 -26.20 -35.99
CA LEU A 663 -29.01 -26.05 -35.45
C LEU A 663 -29.70 -26.92 -34.35
N ALA A 664 -30.70 -26.27 -33.72
CA ALA A 664 -31.80 -26.71 -32.81
C ALA A 664 -31.44 -27.06 -31.35
N VAL A 665 -32.07 -26.57 -30.24
CA VAL A 665 -33.42 -26.01 -29.86
C VAL A 665 -34.42 -27.05 -29.29
N GLY A 666 -34.98 -26.80 -28.09
CA GLY A 666 -36.41 -27.14 -27.86
C GLY A 666 -36.95 -27.85 -26.59
N ALA A 667 -36.57 -27.47 -25.37
CA ALA A 667 -37.42 -27.34 -24.13
C ALA A 667 -38.44 -28.44 -23.63
N HIS A 668 -38.93 -28.22 -22.38
CA HIS A 668 -40.18 -28.76 -21.76
C HIS A 668 -40.20 -30.22 -21.21
N LEU A 669 -40.93 -30.60 -20.13
CA LEU A 669 -41.73 -29.89 -19.09
C LEU A 669 -42.08 -30.82 -17.89
N LYS A 670 -42.49 -30.23 -16.73
CA LYS A 670 -43.36 -30.79 -15.64
C LYS A 670 -42.80 -31.94 -14.78
N HIS A 671 -43.25 -32.23 -13.54
CA HIS A 671 -44.18 -31.65 -12.52
C HIS A 671 -43.58 -32.02 -11.12
N GLY A 672 -44.00 -31.55 -9.92
CA GLY A 672 -45.05 -30.65 -9.44
C GLY A 672 -45.27 -30.82 -7.90
N HIS A 673 -46.14 -30.00 -7.28
CA HIS A 673 -46.59 -30.03 -5.85
C HIS A 673 -45.58 -29.66 -4.73
N GLU A 674 -45.99 -29.26 -3.51
CA GLU A 674 -46.99 -28.24 -3.10
C GLU A 674 -46.91 -27.92 -1.57
N HIS A 675 -47.63 -26.88 -1.14
CA HIS A 675 -47.91 -26.44 0.24
C HIS A 675 -46.76 -25.83 1.11
N VAL A 676 -46.99 -24.99 2.13
CA VAL A 676 -47.80 -23.73 2.33
C VAL A 676 -48.03 -23.49 3.85
N HIS A 677 -47.47 -22.39 4.38
CA HIS A 677 -47.81 -21.69 5.66
C HIS A 677 -47.75 -22.49 7.00
N ALA A 678 -47.74 -21.89 8.21
CA ALA A 678 -47.90 -20.48 8.63
C ALA A 678 -47.04 -20.09 9.87
N ASP A 679 -46.97 -18.78 10.16
CA ASP A 679 -46.31 -18.13 11.32
C ASP A 679 -47.29 -17.84 12.47
N ARG A 680 -46.80 -17.80 13.74
CA ARG A 680 -47.17 -16.88 14.85
C ARG A 680 -46.46 -17.29 16.18
N HIS A 681 -45.66 -16.45 16.84
CA HIS A 681 -46.00 -15.26 17.68
C HIS A 681 -46.63 -15.59 19.05
N ARG A 682 -46.41 -14.89 20.18
CA ARG A 682 -45.48 -13.81 20.67
C ARG A 682 -45.57 -13.85 22.22
N ARG A 683 -44.63 -13.34 23.02
CA ARG A 683 -44.54 -11.94 23.54
C ARG A 683 -43.50 -11.91 24.69
N ALA A 684 -43.01 -10.77 25.20
CA ALA A 684 -42.69 -9.46 24.62
C ALA A 684 -42.18 -8.53 25.75
N VAL A 685 -41.06 -7.85 25.54
CA VAL A 685 -40.74 -6.53 26.14
C VAL A 685 -40.20 -5.68 24.98
N ALA A 686 -40.50 -4.37 24.97
CA ALA A 686 -40.32 -3.54 23.78
C ALA A 686 -39.46 -2.29 24.04
N THR A 687 -38.74 -1.87 23.00
CA THR A 687 -38.30 -0.49 22.80
C THR A 687 -38.35 -0.23 21.30
N GLU A 688 -39.01 0.85 20.88
CA GLU A 688 -39.15 1.20 19.47
C GLU A 688 -38.11 2.24 19.06
N VAL A 689 -37.52 2.06 17.88
CA VAL A 689 -37.05 3.18 17.04
C VAL A 689 -37.51 2.89 15.61
N VAL A 690 -38.29 3.80 15.04
CA VAL A 690 -38.74 3.74 13.64
C VAL A 690 -38.13 4.90 12.90
N VAL A 691 -37.37 4.61 11.84
CA VAL A 691 -36.98 5.60 10.82
C VAL A 691 -37.46 5.09 9.47
N VAL A 692 -38.52 5.72 8.96
CA VAL A 692 -38.96 5.58 7.57
C VAL A 692 -39.01 6.97 6.97
N THR A 693 -38.08 7.28 6.09
CA THR A 693 -38.11 8.48 5.25
C THR A 693 -37.99 8.09 3.78
N LYS A 694 -39.10 8.26 3.07
CA LYS A 694 -39.21 8.06 1.62
C LYS A 694 -39.04 9.42 0.94
N THR A 695 -37.82 9.76 0.54
CA THR A 695 -37.53 11.05 -0.10
C THR A 695 -38.23 11.15 -1.44
N ILE A 696 -39.21 12.06 -1.54
CA ILE A 696 -39.79 12.51 -2.80
C ILE A 696 -39.06 13.80 -3.17
N TYR A 697 -38.38 13.81 -4.32
CA TYR A 697 -37.80 15.03 -4.86
C TYR A 697 -38.91 15.86 -5.54
N THR A 698 -39.21 17.02 -4.97
CA THR A 698 -40.02 18.05 -5.64
C THR A 698 -39.08 19.07 -6.26
N THR A 699 -38.92 19.02 -7.58
CA THR A 699 -38.10 19.99 -8.32
C THR A 699 -38.75 21.37 -8.25
N LEU A 700 -38.06 22.34 -7.65
CA LEU A 700 -38.41 23.76 -7.74
C LEU A 700 -37.58 24.40 -8.85
N THR A 701 -38.15 24.47 -10.05
CA THR A 701 -37.67 25.40 -11.08
C THR A 701 -37.94 26.82 -10.63
N VAL A 702 -36.90 27.64 -10.59
CA VAL A 702 -36.99 29.09 -10.35
C VAL A 702 -36.35 29.78 -11.55
N ASP A 703 -37.18 30.29 -12.45
CA ASP A 703 -36.69 31.14 -13.54
C ASP A 703 -36.14 32.47 -12.97
N GLN A 704 -35.01 32.92 -13.49
CA GLN A 704 -34.54 34.30 -13.36
C GLN A 704 -34.16 34.83 -14.75
N PRO A 705 -34.66 36.01 -15.16
CA PRO A 705 -34.39 36.57 -16.47
C PRO A 705 -33.02 37.24 -16.55
N GLU A 706 -32.54 37.44 -17.77
CA GLU A 706 -31.35 38.23 -18.08
C GLU A 706 -31.52 39.70 -17.64
N THR A 707 -30.49 40.34 -17.07
CA THR A 707 -29.77 41.47 -17.72
C THR A 707 -28.68 42.14 -16.86
N SER A 708 -27.58 42.46 -17.53
CA SER A 708 -26.58 43.53 -17.30
C SER A 708 -26.43 44.28 -15.95
N SER A 709 -25.18 44.24 -15.45
CA SER A 709 -24.32 45.40 -15.11
C SER A 709 -24.32 46.08 -13.71
N SER A 710 -23.11 46.07 -13.14
CA SER A 710 -22.41 47.20 -12.47
C SER A 710 -22.59 47.53 -10.98
N SER A 711 -21.45 47.94 -10.39
CA SER A 711 -21.25 48.83 -9.23
C SER A 711 -21.57 48.39 -7.78
N SER A 712 -20.50 47.96 -7.09
CA SER A 712 -19.95 48.58 -5.84
C SER A 712 -20.71 48.59 -4.51
N LEU A 713 -19.90 48.56 -3.42
CA LEU A 713 -20.21 48.78 -2.00
C LEU A 713 -21.07 47.68 -1.33
N SER A 714 -20.97 47.38 -0.04
CA SER A 714 -19.96 47.47 1.04
C SER A 714 -20.74 47.27 2.35
N SER A 715 -20.28 46.40 3.27
CA SER A 715 -20.55 46.44 4.73
C SER A 715 -22.02 46.67 5.21
N THR A 716 -22.59 45.81 6.06
CA THR A 716 -22.41 45.89 7.53
C THR A 716 -23.12 44.72 8.24
N ILE A 717 -22.62 44.34 9.42
CA ILE A 717 -23.15 43.28 10.30
C ILE A 717 -24.36 43.77 11.11
N LEU A 718 -25.39 42.93 11.30
CA LEU A 718 -26.37 43.05 12.39
C LEU A 718 -26.88 41.65 12.83
N SER A 719 -27.51 41.56 14.01
CA SER A 719 -27.51 40.32 14.81
C SER A 719 -28.86 39.81 15.30
N THR A 720 -28.83 38.57 15.82
CA THR A 720 -29.69 38.01 16.89
C THR A 720 -31.20 37.79 16.68
N SER A 721 -31.54 36.50 16.54
CA SER A 721 -32.64 35.76 17.22
C SER A 721 -34.11 36.20 17.09
N GLN A 722 -34.98 35.24 16.70
CA GLN A 722 -35.98 34.64 17.62
C GLN A 722 -36.67 33.40 17.02
N PHE A 723 -37.10 32.47 17.88
CA PHE A 723 -37.99 31.34 17.53
C PHE A 723 -39.45 31.71 17.80
N HIS A 724 -40.40 31.14 17.04
CA HIS A 724 -41.79 30.91 17.47
C HIS A 724 -42.36 29.64 16.82
N SER A 725 -43.34 29.01 17.48
CA SER A 725 -43.86 27.66 17.16
C SER A 725 -45.28 27.67 16.59
N ILE A 726 -45.61 26.72 15.71
CA ILE A 726 -46.97 26.42 15.23
C ILE A 726 -47.24 24.91 15.31
N THR A 727 -48.45 24.53 15.71
CA THR A 727 -48.88 23.12 15.92
C THR A 727 -50.16 22.84 15.12
N VAL A 728 -50.27 21.67 14.47
CA VAL A 728 -51.46 21.23 13.72
C VAL A 728 -51.83 19.78 14.11
N LYS A 729 -53.13 19.44 14.08
CA LYS A 729 -53.71 18.14 14.49
C LYS A 729 -53.93 17.17 13.32
N LEU A 730 -54.08 15.89 13.64
CA LEU A 730 -54.50 14.80 12.73
C LEU A 730 -55.85 14.17 13.16
N PRO A 731 -56.65 13.60 12.22
CA PRO A 731 -57.93 12.94 12.48
C PRO A 731 -57.83 11.40 12.70
N GLU A 732 -58.96 10.71 12.90
CA GLU A 732 -59.04 9.38 13.52
C GLU A 732 -59.33 8.16 12.60
N LYS A 733 -58.75 7.02 13.02
CA LYS A 733 -59.21 5.60 13.02
C LYS A 733 -60.22 5.03 12.00
N GLY A 734 -59.91 3.78 11.59
CA GLY A 734 -60.87 2.68 11.36
C GLY A 734 -60.23 1.31 11.68
N ALA A 735 -60.97 0.37 12.29
CA ALA A 735 -60.57 -1.01 12.66
C ALA A 735 -61.83 -1.91 12.76
N PRO A 736 -61.78 -3.26 12.74
CA PRO A 736 -61.21 -4.12 13.81
C PRO A 736 -60.42 -5.33 13.21
N ASP A 737 -60.17 -6.53 13.79
CA ASP A 737 -60.49 -7.17 15.10
C ASP A 737 -59.46 -8.28 15.46
N ILE A 738 -59.50 -8.86 16.67
CA ILE A 738 -58.62 -9.96 17.14
C ILE A 738 -59.32 -10.92 18.12
N VAL A 739 -59.16 -12.24 17.92
CA VAL A 739 -59.39 -13.29 18.95
C VAL A 739 -58.27 -14.34 18.90
N SER A 740 -57.79 -14.83 20.07
CA SER A 740 -56.86 -15.98 20.21
C SER A 740 -56.85 -16.50 21.66
N PRO A 741 -56.86 -17.83 21.87
CA PRO A 741 -55.73 -18.57 22.47
C PRO A 741 -55.57 -19.99 21.81
N THR A 742 -54.78 -20.99 22.24
CA THR A 742 -54.01 -21.28 23.48
C THR A 742 -52.88 -22.32 23.21
N ALA A 743 -51.97 -22.50 24.18
CA ALA A 743 -51.31 -23.77 24.60
C ALA A 743 -50.08 -24.36 23.85
N SER A 744 -48.99 -24.49 24.63
CA SER A 744 -47.92 -25.53 24.64
C SER A 744 -47.15 -25.91 23.36
N LEU A 745 -45.84 -25.63 23.36
CA LEU A 745 -44.83 -26.26 22.49
C LEU A 745 -44.31 -27.59 23.09
N SER A 746 -43.91 -28.54 22.24
CA SER A 746 -43.14 -29.73 22.64
C SER A 746 -42.34 -30.39 21.49
N THR A 747 -41.13 -29.89 21.22
CA THR A 747 -39.97 -30.61 20.58
C THR A 747 -40.11 -31.21 19.16
N VAL A 748 -39.01 -31.80 18.65
CA VAL A 748 -38.87 -32.68 17.46
C VAL A 748 -38.84 -31.97 16.08
N PRO A 749 -37.88 -32.27 15.17
CA PRO A 749 -36.46 -32.62 15.36
C PRO A 749 -35.53 -31.85 14.37
N SER A 750 -34.22 -32.16 14.35
CA SER A 750 -33.41 -31.93 13.14
C SER A 750 -33.85 -32.89 12.03
N LYS A 751 -33.78 -32.46 10.76
CA LYS A 751 -34.03 -33.34 9.61
C LYS A 751 -32.68 -33.64 8.96
N ALA A 752 -32.26 -34.91 9.01
CA ALA A 752 -30.93 -35.32 8.56
C ALA A 752 -30.67 -34.93 7.08
N PRO A 753 -29.41 -34.61 6.73
CA PRO A 753 -29.04 -34.36 5.34
C PRO A 753 -29.30 -35.59 4.45
N ALA A 754 -29.29 -35.39 3.13
CA ALA A 754 -29.37 -36.48 2.17
C ALA A 754 -28.29 -37.54 2.46
N LYS A 755 -28.61 -38.82 2.21
CA LYS A 755 -27.68 -39.94 2.46
C LYS A 755 -26.28 -39.60 1.97
N THR A 756 -25.32 -39.55 2.89
CA THR A 756 -23.91 -39.41 2.58
C THR A 756 -23.48 -40.50 1.59
N PRO A 757 -22.51 -40.22 0.70
CA PRO A 757 -21.75 -41.30 0.06
C PRO A 757 -21.24 -42.24 1.15
N ASN A 758 -21.24 -43.55 0.89
CA ASN A 758 -20.67 -44.52 1.84
C ASN A 758 -19.26 -44.07 2.21
N ASN A 759 -18.98 -43.81 3.49
CA ASN A 759 -17.65 -43.41 3.92
C ASN A 759 -16.66 -44.52 3.50
N PRO A 760 -15.66 -44.24 2.66
CA PRO A 760 -14.67 -45.25 2.25
C PRO A 760 -13.77 -45.66 3.41
N TYR A 761 -13.68 -44.84 4.47
CA TYR A 761 -12.78 -45.07 5.60
C TYR A 761 -13.52 -45.62 6.83
N PRO A 762 -12.80 -46.32 7.75
CA PRO A 762 -13.36 -46.69 9.04
C PRO A 762 -13.88 -45.48 9.83
N ALA A 763 -14.84 -45.72 10.73
CA ALA A 763 -15.47 -44.65 11.52
C ALA A 763 -14.43 -43.78 12.25
N LEU A 764 -14.64 -42.47 12.25
CA LEU A 764 -13.80 -41.51 12.95
C LEU A 764 -14.31 -41.30 14.38
N ALA A 765 -13.49 -41.61 15.38
CA ALA A 765 -13.80 -41.35 16.77
C ALA A 765 -13.32 -39.94 17.17
N SER A 766 -14.22 -39.11 17.69
CA SER A 766 -13.89 -37.81 18.31
C SER A 766 -13.84 -37.92 19.83
N GLN A 767 -13.23 -36.93 20.48
CA GLN A 767 -13.17 -36.83 21.94
C GLN A 767 -13.99 -35.63 22.42
N ALA A 768 -14.99 -35.88 23.27
CA ALA A 768 -15.88 -34.87 23.86
C ALA A 768 -15.13 -33.59 24.30
N ASN A 769 -15.62 -32.42 23.87
CA ASN A 769 -15.06 -31.10 24.17
C ASN A 769 -13.60 -30.88 23.72
N ASN A 770 -13.04 -31.71 22.85
CA ASN A 770 -11.67 -31.58 22.31
C ASN A 770 -11.68 -31.47 20.78
N ALA A 771 -10.66 -30.81 20.24
CA ALA A 771 -10.30 -30.81 18.83
C ALA A 771 -9.07 -31.70 18.65
N ILE A 772 -9.16 -32.71 17.79
CA ILE A 772 -8.11 -33.74 17.65
C ILE A 772 -7.60 -33.87 16.21
N ILE A 773 -6.30 -34.13 16.08
CA ILE A 773 -5.64 -34.56 14.84
C ILE A 773 -5.20 -36.02 15.07
N VAL A 774 -5.79 -36.95 14.32
CA VAL A 774 -5.37 -38.35 14.27
C VAL A 774 -4.34 -38.49 13.15
N ASN A 775 -3.09 -38.80 13.50
CA ASN A 775 -2.05 -39.10 12.52
C ASN A 775 -1.98 -40.62 12.28
N SER A 776 -2.78 -41.12 11.35
CA SER A 776 -2.75 -42.53 10.90
C SER A 776 -1.67 -42.79 9.83
N CYS A 777 -0.82 -41.81 9.54
CA CYS A 777 0.31 -41.95 8.62
C CYS A 777 1.48 -42.73 9.27
N ASP A 778 2.34 -43.31 8.42
CA ASP A 778 3.57 -44.01 8.84
C ASP A 778 4.75 -43.07 9.14
N TYR A 779 4.55 -41.76 8.98
CA TYR A 779 5.51 -40.69 9.25
C TYR A 779 5.00 -39.67 10.29
N ASP A 780 5.94 -38.99 10.95
CA ASP A 780 5.66 -37.92 11.92
C ASP A 780 5.18 -36.63 11.24
N VAL A 781 4.23 -35.92 11.87
CA VAL A 781 3.74 -34.62 11.39
C VAL A 781 3.92 -33.52 12.44
N TYR A 782 3.92 -32.26 12.00
CA TYR A 782 3.97 -31.09 12.88
C TYR A 782 2.65 -30.33 12.82
N VAL A 783 2.06 -30.03 13.98
CA VAL A 783 0.78 -29.31 14.12
C VAL A 783 1.00 -27.97 14.84
N SER A 784 0.36 -26.90 14.36
CA SER A 784 0.08 -25.70 15.16
C SER A 784 -1.41 -25.38 15.16
N SER A 785 -1.96 -25.07 16.34
CA SER A 785 -3.30 -24.54 16.53
C SER A 785 -3.23 -23.02 16.69
N ILE A 786 -3.76 -22.28 15.72
CA ILE A 786 -3.61 -20.83 15.57
C ILE A 786 -5.00 -20.17 15.56
N GLY A 787 -5.13 -18.98 16.13
CA GLY A 787 -6.36 -18.18 16.13
C GLY A 787 -6.11 -16.77 16.68
N ASP A 788 -7.13 -15.91 16.68
CA ASP A 788 -7.10 -14.59 17.33
C ASP A 788 -6.75 -14.70 18.83
N GLU A 789 -6.22 -13.63 19.43
CA GLU A 789 -5.85 -13.62 20.87
C GLU A 789 -7.03 -14.01 21.80
N SER A 790 -8.27 -13.78 21.37
CA SER A 790 -9.48 -14.21 22.09
C SER A 790 -9.59 -15.72 22.28
N CYS A 791 -8.99 -16.52 21.40
CA CYS A 791 -8.98 -17.98 21.50
C CYS A 791 -8.08 -18.51 22.64
N GLY A 792 -7.34 -17.63 23.34
CA GLY A 792 -6.31 -18.02 24.31
C GLY A 792 -5.07 -18.63 23.65
N PRO A 793 -4.07 -19.08 24.45
CA PRO A 793 -2.82 -19.60 23.94
C PRO A 793 -3.03 -20.90 23.14
N GLY A 794 -2.78 -20.82 21.84
CA GLY A 794 -2.71 -21.99 20.95
C GLY A 794 -1.40 -22.75 21.09
N ASN A 795 -1.39 -24.00 20.62
CA ASN A 795 -0.20 -24.83 20.58
C ASN A 795 0.61 -24.59 19.31
N VAL A 796 1.92 -24.37 19.42
CA VAL A 796 2.80 -24.11 18.27
C VAL A 796 3.78 -25.27 18.06
N CYS A 797 3.89 -25.74 16.81
CA CYS A 797 4.88 -26.69 16.30
C CYS A 797 5.03 -27.96 17.16
N LYS A 798 3.90 -28.58 17.48
CA LYS A 798 3.85 -29.88 18.18
C LYS A 798 4.18 -30.99 17.20
N LEU A 799 5.18 -31.80 17.53
CA LEU A 799 5.40 -33.08 16.87
C LEU A 799 4.26 -34.04 17.26
N VAL A 800 3.64 -34.66 16.26
CA VAL A 800 2.64 -35.71 16.41
C VAL A 800 3.20 -36.93 15.69
N PRO A 801 3.75 -37.91 16.42
CA PRO A 801 4.39 -39.07 15.82
C PRO A 801 3.47 -39.87 14.87
N ALA A 802 4.08 -40.67 14.01
CA ALA A 802 3.37 -41.70 13.23
C ALA A 802 2.46 -42.56 14.14
N ASN A 803 1.26 -42.91 13.66
CA ASN A 803 0.25 -43.69 14.39
C ASN A 803 -0.08 -43.13 15.80
N SER A 804 -0.30 -41.82 15.91
CA SER A 804 -0.62 -41.17 17.20
C SER A 804 -1.66 -40.05 17.07
N THR A 805 -2.31 -39.72 18.20
CA THR A 805 -3.36 -38.69 18.26
C THR A 805 -2.88 -37.47 19.04
N TYR A 806 -3.02 -36.29 18.44
CA TYR A 806 -2.93 -35.00 19.09
C TYR A 806 -4.32 -34.51 19.49
N ALA A 807 -4.44 -33.90 20.67
CA ALA A 807 -5.69 -33.35 21.18
C ALA A 807 -5.44 -32.05 21.95
N GLU A 808 -6.33 -31.07 21.76
CA GLU A 808 -6.48 -29.92 22.67
C GLU A 808 -7.95 -29.65 23.00
N PRO A 809 -8.29 -29.05 24.15
CA PRO A 809 -9.65 -28.64 24.45
C PRO A 809 -10.19 -27.68 23.38
N ILE A 810 -11.47 -27.79 23.02
CA ILE A 810 -12.13 -26.83 22.13
C ILE A 810 -12.11 -25.45 22.78
N ARG A 811 -11.47 -24.50 22.10
CA ARG A 811 -11.35 -23.11 22.54
C ARG A 811 -12.41 -22.27 21.82
N SER A 812 -13.03 -21.31 22.51
CA SER A 812 -14.01 -20.39 21.90
C SER A 812 -13.41 -19.01 21.76
N CYS A 813 -13.43 -18.49 20.52
CA CYS A 813 -13.02 -17.14 20.18
C CYS A 813 -14.25 -16.23 20.05
N TYR A 814 -14.06 -14.91 19.95
CA TYR A 814 -15.16 -13.97 19.64
C TYR A 814 -14.99 -13.22 18.31
N LYS A 815 -13.99 -13.57 17.48
CA LYS A 815 -13.75 -12.94 16.17
C LYS A 815 -13.49 -13.89 14.99
N SER A 816 -13.05 -15.13 15.25
CA SER A 816 -12.52 -16.05 14.23
C SER A 816 -12.80 -17.51 14.57
N GLY A 817 -12.51 -18.40 13.63
CA GLY A 817 -12.23 -19.81 13.93
C GLY A 817 -10.83 -20.03 14.49
N ILE A 818 -10.45 -21.31 14.57
CA ILE A 818 -9.12 -21.80 14.92
C ILE A 818 -8.62 -22.72 13.81
N SER A 819 -7.43 -22.40 13.31
CA SER A 819 -6.75 -23.08 12.22
C SER A 819 -5.72 -24.08 12.78
N LEU A 820 -5.94 -25.37 12.55
CA LEU A 820 -4.99 -26.46 12.81
C LEU A 820 -4.11 -26.64 11.56
N LYS A 821 -2.97 -25.94 11.51
CA LYS A 821 -1.99 -26.03 10.41
C LYS A 821 -1.06 -27.24 10.61
N VAL A 822 -0.96 -28.13 9.62
CA VAL A 822 -0.24 -29.41 9.67
C VAL A 822 0.73 -29.58 8.50
N ALA A 823 1.97 -30.05 8.72
CA ALA A 823 2.91 -30.37 7.64
C ALA A 823 3.83 -31.56 7.93
N LYS A 824 4.38 -32.16 6.85
CA LYS A 824 5.44 -33.19 6.87
C LYS A 824 6.79 -32.68 7.42
N THR A 825 6.94 -31.39 7.71
CA THR A 825 8.20 -30.79 8.24
C THR A 825 7.96 -29.78 9.36
N LYS A 826 8.99 -29.55 10.17
CA LYS A 826 8.97 -28.58 11.28
C LYS A 826 8.74 -27.14 10.80
N ALA A 827 9.15 -26.82 9.57
CA ALA A 827 8.77 -25.58 8.92
C ALA A 827 7.34 -25.73 8.39
N LEU A 828 6.38 -25.07 9.04
CA LEU A 828 4.98 -24.99 8.60
C LEU A 828 4.81 -24.00 7.43
N THR A 829 5.77 -24.01 6.51
CA THR A 829 5.71 -23.36 5.21
C THR A 829 4.89 -24.24 4.29
N LYS A 830 3.79 -23.69 3.74
CA LYS A 830 2.80 -24.44 2.94
C LYS A 830 2.21 -25.68 3.65
N PRO A 831 1.51 -25.52 4.78
CA PRO A 831 0.85 -26.63 5.48
C PRO A 831 -0.51 -26.97 4.87
N MET A 832 -1.10 -28.10 5.26
CA MET A 832 -2.55 -28.27 5.24
C MET A 832 -3.17 -27.53 6.41
N GLN A 833 -4.45 -27.15 6.30
CA GLN A 833 -5.17 -26.44 7.35
C GLN A 833 -6.59 -26.98 7.49
N PHE A 834 -6.91 -27.37 8.72
CA PHE A 834 -8.23 -27.81 9.15
C PHE A 834 -8.77 -26.78 10.14
N GLU A 835 -10.05 -26.43 10.06
CA GLU A 835 -10.60 -25.35 10.89
C GLU A 835 -11.72 -25.84 11.79
N TYR A 836 -11.85 -25.20 12.96
CA TYR A 836 -13.09 -25.28 13.74
C TYR A 836 -13.49 -23.91 14.32
N THR A 837 -14.79 -23.67 14.44
CA THR A 837 -15.35 -22.43 15.02
C THR A 837 -16.45 -22.76 16.02
N VAL A 838 -16.33 -22.24 17.25
CA VAL A 838 -17.39 -22.32 18.27
C VAL A 838 -18.36 -21.16 18.11
N TRP A 839 -19.64 -21.48 17.94
CA TRP A 839 -20.71 -20.51 17.70
C TRP A 839 -21.05 -19.70 18.96
N ASP A 840 -21.88 -18.66 18.83
CA ASP A 840 -22.26 -17.78 19.94
C ASP A 840 -23.16 -18.43 20.99
N ASP A 841 -23.83 -19.54 20.63
CA ASP A 841 -24.59 -20.36 21.58
C ASP A 841 -23.70 -21.07 22.62
N LYS A 842 -22.39 -21.17 22.36
CA LYS A 842 -21.40 -21.95 23.12
C LYS A 842 -21.81 -23.42 23.31
N THR A 843 -22.62 -23.94 22.38
CA THR A 843 -23.02 -25.35 22.28
C THR A 843 -22.73 -25.97 20.91
N THR A 844 -22.66 -25.18 19.84
CA THR A 844 -22.38 -25.64 18.47
C THR A 844 -20.93 -25.36 18.08
N VAL A 845 -20.30 -26.33 17.41
CA VAL A 845 -19.01 -26.18 16.72
C VAL A 845 -19.17 -26.57 15.25
N SER A 846 -18.67 -25.73 14.35
CA SER A 846 -18.54 -26.04 12.92
C SER A 846 -17.09 -26.36 12.54
N TYR A 847 -16.89 -27.20 11.53
CA TYR A 847 -15.56 -27.67 11.09
C TYR A 847 -15.48 -27.94 9.57
N ASP A 848 -14.28 -27.79 8.99
CA ASP A 848 -13.97 -28.09 7.59
C ASP A 848 -12.49 -28.51 7.36
N ILE A 849 -12.20 -28.95 6.13
CA ILE A 849 -10.90 -29.51 5.70
C ILE A 849 -10.39 -28.91 4.36
N SER A 850 -10.75 -27.66 4.07
CA SER A 850 -10.74 -27.14 2.71
C SER A 850 -9.40 -26.59 2.19
N TYR A 851 -8.41 -26.31 3.06
CA TYR A 851 -7.28 -25.43 2.72
C TYR A 851 -5.92 -26.17 2.64
N LEU A 852 -5.27 -26.08 1.47
CA LEU A 852 -4.16 -26.94 1.05
C LEU A 852 -2.96 -26.14 0.48
N ASP A 853 -2.33 -25.25 1.25
CA ASP A 853 -1.16 -24.45 0.77
C ASP A 853 0.00 -25.33 0.23
N CYS A 854 0.08 -26.56 0.75
CA CYS A 854 0.98 -27.63 0.37
C CYS A 854 0.90 -28.02 -1.12
N MET A 855 -0.24 -27.78 -1.76
CA MET A 855 -0.48 -28.12 -3.17
C MET A 855 0.39 -27.26 -4.10
N VAL A 856 0.78 -27.85 -5.22
CA VAL A 856 1.51 -27.16 -6.31
C VAL A 856 0.80 -27.43 -7.63
N GLU A 857 0.39 -26.38 -8.35
CA GLU A 857 -0.08 -26.53 -9.72
C GLU A 857 1.11 -26.68 -10.69
N ASN A 858 1.02 -27.67 -11.59
CA ASN A 858 2.01 -27.91 -12.63
C ASN A 858 1.32 -28.21 -13.99
N SER A 859 2.10 -28.39 -15.05
CA SER A 859 1.59 -28.58 -16.42
C SER A 859 0.71 -29.82 -16.63
N ASN A 860 0.71 -30.75 -15.67
CA ASN A 860 0.02 -32.04 -15.75
C ASN A 860 -1.17 -32.11 -14.77
N GLY A 861 -1.37 -31.11 -13.90
CA GLY A 861 -2.44 -31.08 -12.91
C GLY A 861 -2.00 -30.47 -11.57
N LYS A 862 -2.74 -30.81 -10.51
CA LYS A 862 -2.43 -30.45 -9.11
C LYS A 862 -1.56 -31.56 -8.48
N ASP A 863 -0.42 -31.18 -7.94
CA ASP A 863 0.50 -32.04 -7.18
C ASP A 863 0.24 -31.89 -5.69
N PHE A 864 -0.11 -33.00 -5.04
CA PHE A 864 -0.41 -33.07 -3.61
C PHE A 864 0.71 -33.72 -2.79
N SER A 865 1.87 -34.05 -3.39
CA SER A 865 2.93 -34.85 -2.75
C SER A 865 3.48 -34.26 -1.44
N ALA A 866 3.48 -32.92 -1.34
CA ALA A 866 3.89 -32.18 -0.16
C ALA A 866 2.78 -32.05 0.92
N CYS A 867 1.53 -32.36 0.58
CA CYS A 867 0.41 -32.42 1.53
C CYS A 867 0.50 -33.66 2.43
N VAL A 868 -0.23 -33.64 3.54
CA VAL A 868 -0.20 -34.66 4.60
C VAL A 868 -1.43 -35.56 4.47
N GLY A 869 -1.25 -36.85 4.22
CA GLY A 869 -2.37 -37.74 3.97
C GLY A 869 -2.92 -37.66 2.54
N HIS A 870 -2.21 -37.05 1.58
CA HIS A 870 -2.61 -37.13 0.17
C HIS A 870 -2.58 -38.59 -0.32
N GLU A 871 -1.63 -39.37 0.20
CA GLU A 871 -1.36 -40.75 -0.21
C GLU A 871 -2.43 -41.77 0.25
N HIS A 872 -3.19 -41.47 1.30
CA HIS A 872 -4.16 -42.36 1.95
C HIS A 872 -5.47 -41.65 2.36
N GLY A 873 -5.71 -40.46 1.81
CA GLY A 873 -6.89 -39.64 2.06
C GLY A 873 -7.01 -39.05 3.47
N ILE A 874 -8.03 -38.22 3.64
CA ILE A 874 -8.33 -37.44 4.86
C ILE A 874 -9.82 -37.56 5.19
N GLN A 875 -10.17 -37.52 6.47
CA GLN A 875 -11.57 -37.31 6.89
C GLN A 875 -11.72 -36.39 8.10
N ALA A 876 -12.92 -35.83 8.28
CA ALA A 876 -13.28 -35.04 9.44
C ALA A 876 -14.72 -35.26 9.88
N GLY A 877 -14.98 -35.19 11.19
CA GLY A 877 -16.26 -35.56 11.79
C GLY A 877 -16.33 -35.27 13.28
N SER A 878 -17.49 -35.53 13.88
CA SER A 878 -17.77 -35.14 15.27
C SER A 878 -18.73 -36.13 15.95
N GLY A 879 -18.22 -37.34 16.21
CA GLY A 879 -18.96 -38.41 16.88
C GLY A 879 -20.07 -39.05 16.04
N GLU A 880 -20.89 -39.86 16.69
CA GLU A 880 -22.07 -40.47 16.07
C GLU A 880 -23.14 -39.39 15.78
N GLU A 881 -23.87 -39.56 14.66
CA GLU A 881 -24.93 -38.69 14.11
C GLU A 881 -24.50 -37.39 13.38
N CYS A 882 -23.28 -36.86 13.56
CA CYS A 882 -22.87 -35.62 12.88
C CYS A 882 -22.20 -35.83 11.50
N PRO A 883 -22.17 -34.81 10.61
CA PRO A 883 -21.64 -34.96 9.25
C PRO A 883 -20.16 -35.35 9.22
N VAL A 884 -19.84 -36.45 8.54
CA VAL A 884 -18.47 -36.88 8.28
C VAL A 884 -18.13 -36.59 6.82
N PHE A 885 -17.07 -35.81 6.59
CA PHE A 885 -16.51 -35.55 5.27
C PHE A 885 -15.29 -36.43 5.04
N HIS A 886 -15.13 -36.89 3.81
CA HIS A 886 -13.96 -37.63 3.36
C HIS A 886 -13.43 -37.02 2.07
N CYS A 887 -12.11 -36.93 2.00
CA CYS A 887 -11.35 -36.53 0.83
C CYS A 887 -10.53 -37.74 0.38
N LEU A 888 -10.65 -38.12 -0.89
CA LEU A 888 -9.96 -39.28 -1.46
C LEU A 888 -8.46 -38.99 -1.66
N ALA A 889 -7.64 -40.05 -1.73
CA ALA A 889 -6.24 -39.93 -2.07
C ALA A 889 -6.05 -39.20 -3.41
N ASP A 890 -5.07 -38.30 -3.48
CA ASP A 890 -4.76 -37.40 -4.62
C ASP A 890 -5.94 -36.56 -5.16
N VAL A 891 -6.97 -36.26 -4.34
CA VAL A 891 -8.12 -35.41 -4.71
C VAL A 891 -8.13 -34.08 -3.95
N GLU A 892 -8.57 -33.01 -4.62
CA GLU A 892 -8.76 -31.69 -4.03
C GLU A 892 -9.99 -31.64 -3.10
N CYS A 893 -9.77 -31.48 -1.80
CA CYS A 893 -10.84 -31.53 -0.79
C CYS A 893 -11.86 -30.37 -0.87
N GLY A 894 -11.49 -29.26 -1.54
CA GLY A 894 -12.29 -28.02 -1.60
C GLY A 894 -13.68 -28.15 -2.24
N GLN A 895 -13.98 -29.22 -2.97
CA GLN A 895 -15.33 -29.45 -3.53
C GLN A 895 -16.28 -30.22 -2.58
N HIS A 896 -15.80 -30.71 -1.42
CA HIS A 896 -16.54 -31.68 -0.60
C HIS A 896 -16.79 -31.28 0.86
N ALA A 897 -16.13 -30.24 1.40
CA ALA A 897 -16.27 -29.80 2.79
C ALA A 897 -15.88 -28.32 2.95
N TYR A 898 -16.85 -27.39 2.89
CA TYR A 898 -16.58 -25.95 2.84
C TYR A 898 -17.80 -25.09 3.18
N THR A 899 -17.56 -23.96 3.85
CA THR A 899 -18.25 -22.70 3.55
C THR A 899 -17.27 -21.56 3.78
N VAL A 900 -17.22 -20.59 2.86
CA VAL A 900 -16.57 -19.27 3.02
C VAL A 900 -15.03 -19.33 3.17
N PRO A 901 -14.26 -18.87 2.16
CA PRO A 901 -12.90 -18.40 2.40
C PRO A 901 -12.97 -16.96 2.94
N GLU A 902 -11.82 -16.37 3.32
CA GLU A 902 -11.73 -14.92 3.58
C GLU A 902 -12.11 -14.04 2.35
N PHE A 903 -12.25 -14.70 1.18
CA PHE A 903 -12.74 -14.27 -0.14
C PHE A 903 -14.28 -14.19 -0.32
N GLY A 904 -15.10 -14.71 0.61
CA GLY A 904 -16.57 -14.50 0.61
C GLY A 904 -17.48 -15.67 0.21
N TYR A 905 -18.80 -15.46 0.36
CA TYR A 905 -19.82 -16.51 0.43
C TYR A 905 -20.12 -17.22 -0.91
N LEU A 906 -19.87 -18.54 -0.95
CA LEU A 906 -20.40 -19.47 -1.95
C LEU A 906 -21.65 -20.20 -1.41
N PRO A 907 -22.85 -19.98 -1.96
CA PRO A 907 -24.06 -20.68 -1.53
C PRO A 907 -24.04 -22.16 -1.90
N GLY A 908 -24.40 -23.03 -0.96
CA GLY A 908 -24.63 -24.47 -1.22
C GLY A 908 -23.45 -25.40 -0.93
N ALA A 909 -22.34 -24.88 -0.41
CA ALA A 909 -21.20 -25.70 0.03
C ALA A 909 -21.47 -26.33 1.42
N PRO A 910 -20.92 -27.54 1.72
CA PRO A 910 -21.29 -28.29 2.93
C PRO A 910 -20.33 -28.07 4.11
N VAL A 911 -20.85 -27.59 5.25
CA VAL A 911 -20.14 -27.56 6.55
C VAL A 911 -20.70 -28.61 7.51
N GLY A 912 -19.82 -29.20 8.30
CA GLY A 912 -20.21 -30.00 9.46
C GLY A 912 -20.43 -29.08 10.65
N ALA A 913 -21.63 -29.12 11.22
CA ALA A 913 -21.92 -28.50 12.50
C ALA A 913 -22.40 -29.59 13.47
N CYS A 914 -21.88 -29.58 14.69
CA CYS A 914 -22.18 -30.56 15.72
C CYS A 914 -22.16 -29.92 17.11
N SER A 915 -22.62 -30.66 18.13
CA SER A 915 -22.55 -30.23 19.52
C SER A 915 -21.11 -30.37 20.07
N ILE A 916 -20.64 -29.37 20.81
CA ILE A 916 -19.29 -29.32 21.40
C ILE A 916 -19.03 -30.53 22.33
N ASP A 917 -20.07 -31.08 22.95
CA ASP A 917 -19.97 -32.29 23.79
C ASP A 917 -19.53 -33.54 23.01
N LYS A 918 -19.58 -33.54 21.67
CA LYS A 918 -19.05 -34.61 20.81
C LYS A 918 -17.58 -34.40 20.45
N GLY A 919 -17.13 -33.15 20.42
CA GLY A 919 -15.77 -32.77 19.99
C GLY A 919 -15.52 -32.96 18.50
N VAL A 920 -14.50 -32.30 17.95
CA VAL A 920 -14.18 -32.38 16.51
C VAL A 920 -12.92 -33.20 16.26
N ALA A 921 -12.93 -34.01 15.21
CA ALA A 921 -11.80 -34.83 14.81
C ALA A 921 -11.48 -34.62 13.34
N PHE A 922 -10.18 -34.60 13.05
CA PHE A 922 -9.60 -34.61 11.71
C PHE A 922 -8.58 -35.76 11.66
N GLU A 923 -8.53 -36.48 10.54
CA GLU A 923 -7.66 -37.63 10.36
C GLU A 923 -6.85 -37.54 9.08
N LEU A 924 -5.56 -37.84 9.23
CA LEU A 924 -4.54 -37.88 8.19
C LEU A 924 -4.27 -39.35 7.85
N CYS A 925 -4.16 -39.68 6.56
CA CYS A 925 -4.00 -41.05 6.08
C CYS A 925 -5.13 -42.00 6.50
N ALA A 926 -6.38 -41.57 6.28
CA ALA A 926 -7.58 -42.22 6.83
C ALA A 926 -7.82 -43.68 6.38
N GLU A 927 -7.31 -44.05 5.20
CA GLU A 927 -7.32 -45.42 4.66
C GLU A 927 -6.33 -46.36 5.36
N ASN A 928 -5.25 -45.84 5.95
CA ASN A 928 -4.13 -46.63 6.49
C ASN A 928 -4.47 -47.37 7.81
N ARG A 929 -5.72 -47.26 8.30
CA ARG A 929 -6.23 -48.03 9.44
C ARG A 929 -6.83 -49.36 8.99
N THR A 930 -5.99 -50.38 8.87
CA THR A 930 -6.39 -51.79 8.65
C THR A 930 -6.57 -52.54 9.97
#